data_AF-A0A9P5BUW8-F1
#
_entry.id   AF-A0A9P5BUW8-F1
#
_cell.length_a   1.000
_cell.length_b   1.000
_cell.length_c   1.000
_cell.angle_alpha   90.00
_cell.angle_beta   90.00
_cell.angle_gamma   90.00
#
_symmetry.space_group_name_H-M   'P 1'
#
loop_
_entity.id
_entity.type
_entity.pdbx_description
1 polymer ?
#
loop_
_entity_poly.entity_id
_entity_poly.type
_entity_poly.pdbx_seq_one_letter_code
_entity_poly.pdbx_strand_id
1 'polypeptide(L)'
;MDQIHKFNVVHRYEKRSLLIAINCIAGLSILFFGYDQGMMGGVNTAYDYYTLMGFGHKGPDGEPVVDNALLQGGIVSVYYLGTLVGCLIGGSIGDRFGRIKTIFVGAAVATVGACLQCSAMNHEWMICARLVNGWGTGILNSIIPVWATETAEHTSRGQFIAIEFTLNIFGVVIAYWLEYACSFYGDGTSSFIWRFPIAFQIPMLMLLMAGVLFFPESPRWLIKVGREAEGRYVLARLRGDTGADKKKAEAEFQDIVASCELERSNFRKQSYFHMLFGIGSGKLHTGRRVQLVIWLQIMQEWVGIAGVTIYAPTIFGIAGMSPAKRQWISGLNNIFYMFATLVCVFTLDRIGRRWTLYWGSVGQGIAMALAGAFSYLGQQATDSGKAASYGNAAVSMVFIFTAIFGATWLTVPWLYPAEIFPLEVRAKGNAWGVVGWSIGNGWLTLLCPIMFEAIGEKTLYVFAACNAITIPMIWALYPETNQRTLEEIDLLFASDSIWNWEAEKNFRTLRDQITYEHGNDSKDDIESVSKRKGSVVRGMSLHVEDNKEIHGFEGPTHIVGGRKYPMRDIIQQSAEAIGHRYSPIAAKGGPIGLVDFVQCLEASSDGKATRQHSAKVYDLSNVELFCGAPVARVLLDNEKRATGVEFLYGIVLKSSKEVILSCGTQRTPQLLMLSGIGPASEMSRQKIPVLVDAPAVGQNLFDHSAFTSHYKLKDSSKGYSKPFSGGKRANHG
;
A
#
# COMPACT_ATOMS: atom_id res chain seq x y z
N MET A 1 6.68 26.37 7.67
CA MET A 1 7.86 26.23 6.77
C MET A 1 9.14 25.93 7.55
N ASP A 2 9.21 26.21 8.85
CA ASP A 2 10.44 26.10 9.67
C ASP A 2 10.85 24.67 10.11
N GLN A 3 10.19 23.62 9.62
CA GLN A 3 10.47 22.23 10.03
C GLN A 3 11.23 21.40 8.98
N ILE A 4 11.35 21.88 7.73
CA ILE A 4 12.16 21.21 6.70
C ILE A 4 13.57 21.79 6.76
N HIS A 5 14.57 20.92 6.80
CA HIS A 5 15.97 21.32 6.87
C HIS A 5 16.36 22.19 5.66
N LYS A 6 17.05 23.31 5.87
CA LYS A 6 17.41 24.27 4.79
C LYS A 6 18.16 23.64 3.61
N PHE A 7 18.94 22.58 3.86
CA PHE A 7 19.69 21.86 2.83
C PHE A 7 18.89 20.75 2.13
N ASN A 8 17.59 20.63 2.41
CA ASN A 8 16.77 19.62 1.78
C ASN A 8 16.60 19.91 0.28
N VAL A 9 16.77 18.88 -0.54
CA VAL A 9 16.69 18.97 -2.00
C VAL A 9 15.34 19.51 -2.50
N VAL A 10 14.26 19.37 -1.73
CA VAL A 10 12.92 19.92 -2.09
C VAL A 10 12.89 21.42 -2.20
N HIS A 11 13.82 22.14 -1.58
CA HIS A 11 13.89 23.60 -1.74
C HIS A 11 14.46 23.99 -3.11
N ARG A 12 15.27 23.11 -3.71
CA ARG A 12 16.04 23.42 -4.93
C ARG A 12 15.50 22.73 -6.19
N TYR A 13 14.89 21.56 -6.06
CA TYR A 13 14.38 20.76 -7.17
C TYR A 13 12.85 20.64 -7.16
N GLU A 14 12.26 20.54 -8.36
CA GLU A 14 10.82 20.38 -8.59
C GLU A 14 10.51 19.29 -9.62
N LYS A 15 9.30 18.72 -9.51
CA LYS A 15 8.72 17.80 -10.48
C LYS A 15 9.69 16.68 -10.85
N ARG A 16 9.98 16.56 -12.15
CA ARG A 16 10.86 15.54 -12.73
C ARG A 16 12.27 15.58 -12.14
N SER A 17 12.83 16.75 -11.87
CA SER A 17 14.19 16.86 -11.33
C SER A 17 14.29 16.30 -9.90
N LEU A 18 13.26 16.55 -9.07
CA LEU A 18 13.17 16.01 -7.72
C LEU A 18 12.95 14.49 -7.73
N LEU A 19 12.07 14.00 -8.62
CA LEU A 19 11.82 12.58 -8.79
C LEU A 19 13.08 11.83 -9.26
N ILE A 20 13.84 12.37 -10.21
CA ILE A 20 15.10 11.77 -10.65
C ILE A 20 16.10 11.72 -9.49
N ALA A 21 16.24 12.79 -8.71
CA ALA A 21 17.14 12.81 -7.57
C ALA A 21 16.76 11.73 -6.52
N ILE A 22 15.47 11.60 -6.22
CA ILE A 22 14.96 10.55 -5.31
C ILE A 22 15.29 9.17 -5.88
N ASN A 23 15.07 8.96 -7.19
CA ASN A 23 15.37 7.71 -7.87
C ASN A 23 16.87 7.37 -7.83
N CYS A 24 17.75 8.36 -7.95
CA CYS A 24 19.20 8.11 -7.85
C CYS A 24 19.60 7.58 -6.47
N ILE A 25 18.99 8.07 -5.39
CA ILE A 25 19.26 7.58 -4.03
C ILE A 25 18.61 6.21 -3.78
N ALA A 26 17.35 6.05 -4.18
CA ALA A 26 16.67 4.76 -4.07
C ALA A 26 17.39 3.69 -4.90
N GLY A 27 17.74 4.02 -6.14
CA GLY A 27 18.54 3.22 -7.06
C GLY A 27 19.93 2.90 -6.53
N LEU A 28 20.62 3.80 -5.84
CA LEU A 28 21.89 3.49 -5.17
C LEU A 28 21.73 2.42 -4.09
N SER A 29 20.66 2.49 -3.29
CA SER A 29 20.37 1.45 -2.29
C SER A 29 20.04 0.11 -2.94
N ILE A 30 19.29 0.11 -4.04
CA ILE A 30 18.90 -1.11 -4.75
C ILE A 30 20.09 -1.69 -5.55
N LEU A 31 21.01 -0.85 -6.03
CA LEU A 31 22.29 -1.26 -6.59
C LEU A 31 23.16 -1.96 -5.54
N PHE A 32 23.28 -1.39 -4.34
CA PHE A 32 23.95 -2.04 -3.21
C PHE A 32 23.32 -3.42 -2.93
N PHE A 33 21.99 -3.49 -2.89
CA PHE A 33 21.30 -4.76 -2.67
C PHE A 33 21.69 -5.82 -3.72
N GLY A 34 21.77 -5.44 -5.00
CA GLY A 34 22.17 -6.36 -6.07
C GLY A 34 23.64 -6.74 -6.01
N TYR A 35 24.51 -5.79 -5.63
CA TYR A 35 25.93 -6.07 -5.40
C TYR A 35 26.12 -7.14 -4.31
N ASP A 36 25.46 -6.97 -3.16
CA ASP A 36 25.55 -7.89 -2.03
C ASP A 36 24.95 -9.28 -2.35
N GLN A 37 23.89 -9.34 -3.17
CA GLN A 37 23.36 -10.61 -3.69
C GLN A 37 24.36 -11.35 -4.60
N GLY A 38 25.01 -10.64 -5.51
CA GLY A 38 25.94 -11.23 -6.48
C GLY A 38 27.28 -11.66 -5.88
N MET A 39 27.66 -11.05 -4.75
CA MET A 39 29.02 -11.14 -4.21
C MET A 39 29.41 -12.54 -3.70
N MET A 40 28.45 -13.30 -3.17
CA MET A 40 28.79 -14.61 -2.61
C MET A 40 29.14 -15.66 -3.67
N GLY A 41 28.85 -15.40 -4.94
CA GLY A 41 29.22 -16.29 -6.05
C GLY A 41 30.72 -16.47 -6.15
N GLY A 42 31.49 -15.38 -6.27
CA GLY A 42 32.95 -15.42 -6.36
C GLY A 42 33.62 -15.66 -5.00
N VAL A 43 33.13 -15.03 -3.92
CA VAL A 43 33.73 -15.19 -2.58
C VAL A 43 33.80 -16.65 -2.14
N ASN A 44 32.73 -17.45 -2.37
CA ASN A 44 32.70 -18.86 -1.99
C ASN A 44 33.69 -19.75 -2.76
N THR A 45 34.19 -19.29 -3.91
CA THR A 45 35.13 -20.04 -4.74
C THR A 45 36.59 -19.63 -4.51
N ALA A 46 36.85 -18.60 -3.71
CA ALA A 46 38.19 -18.13 -3.38
C ALA A 46 38.93 -19.08 -2.42
N TYR A 47 40.17 -19.44 -2.78
CA TYR A 47 41.01 -20.41 -2.05
C TYR A 47 41.14 -20.11 -0.56
N ASP A 48 41.58 -18.91 -0.22
CA ASP A 48 41.78 -18.47 1.17
C ASP A 48 40.45 -18.51 1.95
N TYR A 49 39.33 -18.16 1.30
CA TYR A 49 38.03 -18.10 1.96
C TYR A 49 37.52 -19.47 2.36
N TYR A 50 37.39 -20.43 1.43
CA TYR A 50 36.83 -21.75 1.76
C TYR A 50 37.73 -22.53 2.72
N THR A 51 39.06 -22.28 2.67
CA THR A 51 40.03 -22.89 3.58
C THR A 51 39.92 -22.28 4.98
N LEU A 52 39.83 -20.95 5.09
CA LEU A 52 39.69 -20.22 6.37
C LEU A 52 38.35 -20.52 7.05
N MET A 53 37.28 -20.67 6.26
CA MET A 53 35.96 -21.02 6.77
C MET A 53 35.83 -22.52 7.06
N GLY A 54 36.72 -23.35 6.51
CA GLY A 54 36.80 -24.78 6.81
C GLY A 54 35.71 -25.63 6.15
N PHE A 55 35.16 -25.19 5.01
CA PHE A 55 34.13 -25.94 4.28
C PHE A 55 34.59 -26.55 2.96
N GLY A 56 35.83 -26.29 2.53
CA GLY A 56 36.37 -26.86 1.29
C GLY A 56 37.89 -26.88 1.25
N HIS A 57 38.42 -27.53 0.23
CA HIS A 57 39.84 -27.61 -0.09
C HIS A 57 40.06 -27.52 -1.62
N LYS A 58 41.32 -27.35 -2.02
CA LYS A 58 41.69 -27.34 -3.44
C LYS A 58 41.82 -28.77 -3.96
N GLY A 59 40.99 -29.12 -4.95
CA GLY A 59 41.02 -30.44 -5.57
C GLY A 59 42.27 -30.69 -6.42
N PRO A 60 42.47 -31.93 -6.90
CA PRO A 60 43.63 -32.31 -7.73
C PRO A 60 43.74 -31.49 -9.02
N ASP A 61 42.60 -31.06 -9.55
CA ASP A 61 42.49 -30.30 -10.80
C ASP A 61 42.61 -28.78 -10.59
N GLY A 62 42.82 -28.34 -9.35
CA GLY A 62 42.91 -26.93 -8.96
C GLY A 62 41.56 -26.23 -8.71
N GLU A 63 40.45 -26.92 -8.98
CA GLU A 63 39.08 -26.46 -8.72
C GLU A 63 38.70 -26.58 -7.23
N PRO A 64 37.79 -25.73 -6.72
CA PRO A 64 37.32 -25.81 -5.34
C PRO A 64 36.46 -27.07 -5.13
N VAL A 65 36.84 -27.89 -4.15
CA VAL A 65 36.05 -29.05 -3.70
C VAL A 65 35.39 -28.69 -2.37
N VAL A 66 34.09 -28.89 -2.29
CA VAL A 66 33.30 -28.59 -1.10
C VAL A 66 33.23 -29.84 -0.23
N ASP A 67 33.85 -29.80 0.95
CA ASP A 67 33.83 -30.89 1.93
C ASP A 67 32.55 -30.86 2.78
N ASN A 68 32.05 -29.65 3.07
CA ASN A 68 30.89 -29.44 3.92
C ASN A 68 29.91 -28.48 3.26
N ALA A 69 29.08 -29.04 2.37
CA ALA A 69 28.03 -28.31 1.67
C ALA A 69 27.02 -27.65 2.62
N LEU A 70 26.75 -28.27 3.78
CA LEU A 70 25.86 -27.69 4.79
C LEU A 70 26.45 -26.42 5.42
N LEU A 71 27.76 -26.42 5.71
CA LEU A 71 28.43 -25.24 6.27
C LEU A 71 28.50 -24.10 5.24
N GLN A 72 28.88 -24.39 3.98
CA GLN A 72 28.86 -23.39 2.91
C GLN A 72 27.47 -22.79 2.71
N GLY A 73 26.46 -23.66 2.54
CA GLY A 73 25.06 -23.25 2.38
C GLY A 73 24.53 -22.50 3.60
N GLY A 74 24.93 -22.91 4.82
CA GLY A 74 24.60 -22.24 6.07
C GLY A 74 25.17 -20.82 6.17
N ILE A 75 26.45 -20.64 5.82
CA ILE A 75 27.10 -19.32 5.79
C ILE A 75 26.39 -18.41 4.78
N VAL A 76 26.06 -18.91 3.59
CA VAL A 76 25.35 -18.11 2.58
C VAL A 76 23.94 -17.75 3.05
N SER A 77 23.19 -18.73 3.58
CA SER A 77 21.77 -18.59 3.90
C SER A 77 21.46 -17.81 5.18
N VAL A 78 22.38 -17.74 6.17
CA VAL A 78 22.15 -16.96 7.40
C VAL A 78 21.95 -15.47 7.13
N TYR A 79 22.49 -14.97 6.03
CA TYR A 79 22.21 -13.62 5.55
C TYR A 79 20.71 -13.40 5.32
N TYR A 80 20.00 -14.35 4.71
CA TYR A 80 18.56 -14.25 4.47
C TYR A 80 17.75 -14.32 5.76
N LEU A 81 18.23 -15.08 6.76
CA LEU A 81 17.67 -15.02 8.10
C LEU A 81 17.83 -13.62 8.71
N GLY A 82 18.99 -13.00 8.48
CA GLY A 82 19.23 -11.60 8.81
C GLY A 82 18.25 -10.66 8.11
N THR A 83 18.08 -10.77 6.79
CA THR A 83 17.15 -9.90 6.05
C THR A 83 15.71 -10.06 6.51
N LEU A 84 15.30 -11.28 6.86
CA LEU A 84 13.98 -11.57 7.44
C LEU A 84 13.78 -10.81 8.75
N VAL A 85 14.72 -10.90 9.70
CA VAL A 85 14.61 -10.18 10.98
C VAL A 85 14.69 -8.67 10.78
N GLY A 86 15.64 -8.23 9.93
CA GLY A 86 15.86 -6.82 9.61
C GLY A 86 14.64 -6.15 9.01
N CYS A 87 13.95 -6.81 8.08
CA CYS A 87 12.78 -6.22 7.43
C CYS A 87 11.58 -6.03 8.38
N LEU A 88 11.37 -6.93 9.34
CA LEU A 88 10.30 -6.81 10.35
C LEU A 88 10.58 -5.65 11.32
N ILE A 89 11.85 -5.47 11.69
CA ILE A 89 12.29 -4.32 12.47
C ILE A 89 12.13 -3.04 11.63
N GLY A 90 12.62 -3.06 10.39
CA GLY A 90 12.58 -1.96 9.43
C GLY A 90 11.17 -1.46 9.16
N GLY A 91 10.21 -2.35 8.87
CA GLY A 91 8.81 -1.98 8.67
C GLY A 91 8.19 -1.31 9.88
N SER A 92 8.51 -1.77 11.10
CA SER A 92 8.03 -1.16 12.34
C SER A 92 8.64 0.21 12.61
N ILE A 93 9.96 0.36 12.39
CA ILE A 93 10.67 1.63 12.56
C ILE A 93 10.21 2.63 11.48
N GLY A 94 10.04 2.19 10.24
CA GLY A 94 9.61 3.01 9.11
C GLY A 94 8.24 3.62 9.30
N ASP A 95 7.28 2.85 9.81
CA ASP A 95 5.95 3.40 10.15
C ASP A 95 6.03 4.42 11.29
N ARG A 96 6.90 4.22 12.29
CA ARG A 96 6.96 5.05 13.51
C ARG A 96 7.83 6.30 13.37
N PHE A 97 8.96 6.22 12.69
CA PHE A 97 10.00 7.25 12.66
C PHE A 97 10.23 7.88 11.29
N GLY A 98 9.60 7.34 10.24
CA GLY A 98 9.72 7.83 8.87
C GLY A 98 10.70 7.02 8.04
N ARG A 99 10.70 7.25 6.73
CA ARG A 99 11.42 6.46 5.75
C ARG A 99 12.88 6.86 5.74
N ILE A 100 13.20 8.16 5.76
CA ILE A 100 14.58 8.69 5.67
C ILE A 100 15.44 8.21 6.84
N LYS A 101 14.93 8.35 8.08
CA LYS A 101 15.66 7.89 9.28
C LYS A 101 15.87 6.38 9.28
N THR A 102 14.89 5.63 8.78
CA THR A 102 14.98 4.17 8.73
C THR A 102 15.98 3.70 7.67
N ILE A 103 16.04 4.37 6.52
CA ILE A 103 17.08 4.12 5.50
C ILE A 103 18.47 4.39 6.08
N PHE A 104 18.66 5.50 6.80
CA PHE A 104 19.93 5.80 7.47
C PHE A 104 20.35 4.70 8.45
N VAL A 105 19.43 4.25 9.32
CA VAL A 105 19.70 3.17 10.28
C VAL A 105 20.04 1.87 9.55
N GLY A 106 19.30 1.51 8.50
CA GLY A 106 19.59 0.33 7.68
C GLY A 106 20.97 0.37 7.04
N ALA A 107 21.33 1.51 6.44
CA ALA A 107 22.65 1.71 5.84
C ALA A 107 23.79 1.64 6.86
N ALA A 108 23.60 2.22 8.06
CA ALA A 108 24.57 2.17 9.14
C ALA A 108 24.80 0.72 9.65
N VAL A 109 23.73 -0.04 9.87
CA VAL A 109 23.82 -1.45 10.29
C VAL A 109 24.47 -2.32 9.21
N ALA A 110 24.10 -2.13 7.94
CA ALA A 110 24.74 -2.82 6.82
C ALA A 110 26.24 -2.49 6.71
N THR A 111 26.63 -1.22 6.96
CA THR A 111 28.03 -0.80 6.92
C THR A 111 28.85 -1.50 8.00
N VAL A 112 28.31 -1.59 9.22
CA VAL A 112 28.93 -2.37 10.31
C VAL A 112 29.04 -3.85 9.93
N GLY A 113 27.97 -4.44 9.39
CA GLY A 113 27.98 -5.82 8.91
C GLY A 113 29.03 -6.08 7.83
N ALA A 114 29.18 -5.19 6.86
CA ALA A 114 30.21 -5.24 5.83
C ALA A 114 31.63 -5.18 6.42
N CYS A 115 31.90 -4.26 7.35
CA CYS A 115 33.19 -4.15 8.05
C CYS A 115 33.52 -5.44 8.83
N LEU A 116 32.52 -6.03 9.50
CA LEU A 116 32.68 -7.29 10.22
C LEU A 116 32.98 -8.45 9.26
N GLN A 117 32.31 -8.52 8.10
CA GLN A 117 32.58 -9.55 7.11
C GLN A 117 34.00 -9.44 6.54
N CYS A 118 34.47 -8.22 6.25
CA CYS A 118 35.84 -7.99 5.75
C CYS A 118 36.93 -8.44 6.72
N SER A 119 36.64 -8.41 8.02
CA SER A 119 37.56 -8.76 9.10
C SER A 119 37.43 -10.20 9.58
N ALA A 120 36.60 -11.02 8.91
CA ALA A 120 36.34 -12.38 9.35
C ALA A 120 37.59 -13.28 9.34
N MET A 121 37.78 -13.98 10.45
CA MET A 121 38.93 -14.89 10.67
C MET A 121 38.51 -16.36 10.83
N ASN A 122 37.21 -16.65 10.91
CA ASN A 122 36.65 -17.99 10.99
C ASN A 122 35.18 -17.97 10.57
N HIS A 123 34.58 -19.16 10.42
CA HIS A 123 33.19 -19.29 9.97
C HIS A 123 32.17 -18.76 10.99
N GLU A 124 32.40 -18.89 12.30
CA GLU A 124 31.48 -18.38 13.32
C GLU A 124 31.35 -16.85 13.24
N TRP A 125 32.49 -16.16 13.12
CA TRP A 125 32.53 -14.72 12.91
C TRP A 125 31.85 -14.32 11.61
N MET A 126 32.11 -15.05 10.52
CA MET A 126 31.46 -14.79 9.23
C MET A 126 29.94 -14.94 9.32
N ILE A 127 29.44 -15.98 10.02
CA ILE A 127 28.00 -16.20 10.23
C ILE A 127 27.38 -15.02 10.99
N CYS A 128 28.00 -14.58 12.09
CA CYS A 128 27.53 -13.43 12.86
C CYS A 128 27.57 -12.13 12.03
N ALA A 129 28.66 -11.90 11.29
CA ALA A 129 28.82 -10.72 10.46
C ALA A 129 27.77 -10.66 9.33
N ARG A 130 27.48 -11.81 8.71
CA ARG A 130 26.44 -11.95 7.67
C ARG A 130 25.03 -11.72 8.22
N LEU A 131 24.75 -12.19 9.43
CA LEU A 131 23.48 -11.91 10.10
C LEU A 131 23.27 -10.41 10.31
N VAL A 132 24.30 -9.70 10.79
CA VAL A 132 24.26 -8.23 10.99
C VAL A 132 24.14 -7.49 9.65
N ASN A 133 24.88 -7.89 8.61
CA ASN A 133 24.73 -7.31 7.28
C ASN A 133 23.30 -7.51 6.74
N GLY A 134 22.77 -8.72 6.90
CA GLY A 134 21.40 -9.06 6.55
C GLY A 134 20.37 -8.20 7.28
N TRP A 135 20.57 -7.87 8.56
CA TRP A 135 19.68 -6.95 9.28
C TRP A 135 19.61 -5.57 8.60
N GLY A 136 20.76 -5.00 8.25
CA GLY A 136 20.82 -3.71 7.54
C GLY A 136 20.13 -3.77 6.18
N THR A 137 20.44 -4.80 5.38
CA THR A 137 19.85 -4.97 4.05
C THR A 137 18.34 -5.23 4.11
N GLY A 138 17.87 -6.01 5.09
CA GLY A 138 16.44 -6.25 5.32
C GLY A 138 15.66 -4.98 5.62
N ILE A 139 16.24 -4.06 6.43
CA ILE A 139 15.65 -2.75 6.70
C ILE A 139 15.53 -1.96 5.38
N LEU A 140 16.61 -1.86 4.60
CA LEU A 140 16.64 -1.13 3.34
C LEU A 140 15.59 -1.65 2.34
N ASN A 141 15.53 -2.98 2.16
CA ASN A 141 14.60 -3.64 1.24
C ASN A 141 13.13 -3.44 1.64
N SER A 142 12.84 -3.25 2.92
CA SER A 142 11.47 -3.02 3.40
C SER A 142 11.00 -1.56 3.21
N ILE A 143 11.92 -0.59 3.15
CA ILE A 143 11.57 0.84 3.21
C ILE A 143 11.81 1.57 1.89
N ILE A 144 12.87 1.24 1.14
CA ILE A 144 13.21 1.94 -0.11
C ILE A 144 12.07 1.86 -1.14
N PRO A 145 11.49 0.68 -1.43
CA PRO A 145 10.38 0.59 -2.39
C PRO A 145 9.16 1.40 -1.93
N VAL A 146 8.87 1.44 -0.63
CA VAL A 146 7.76 2.21 -0.06
C VAL A 146 8.01 3.72 -0.21
N TRP A 147 9.23 4.18 0.03
CA TRP A 147 9.58 5.59 -0.14
C TRP A 147 9.53 6.01 -1.62
N ALA A 148 10.00 5.16 -2.52
CA ALA A 148 9.92 5.37 -3.96
C ALA A 148 8.47 5.43 -4.48
N THR A 149 7.62 4.46 -4.09
CA THR A 149 6.21 4.44 -4.57
C THR A 149 5.34 5.53 -3.98
N GLU A 150 5.64 5.99 -2.76
CA GLU A 150 4.91 7.08 -2.11
C GLU A 150 5.28 8.47 -2.65
N THR A 151 6.42 8.61 -3.32
CA THR A 151 6.86 9.85 -3.97
C THR A 151 6.54 9.88 -5.46
N ALA A 152 6.56 8.72 -6.13
CA ALA A 152 6.18 8.56 -7.53
C ALA A 152 4.69 8.86 -7.81
N GLU A 153 4.39 9.17 -9.07
CA GLU A 153 3.01 9.32 -9.56
C GLU A 153 2.43 7.94 -9.95
N HIS A 154 1.13 7.72 -9.76
CA HIS A 154 0.49 6.42 -10.01
C HIS A 154 0.60 5.95 -11.48
N THR A 155 0.76 6.87 -12.43
CA THR A 155 0.89 6.58 -13.87
C THR A 155 2.28 6.09 -14.28
N SER A 156 3.32 6.38 -13.49
CA SER A 156 4.73 6.07 -13.81
C SER A 156 5.44 5.31 -12.69
N ARG A 157 4.69 4.87 -11.67
CA ARG A 157 5.22 4.13 -10.52
C ARG A 157 5.92 2.85 -10.93
N GLY A 158 5.34 2.09 -11.85
CA GLY A 158 5.93 0.83 -12.32
C GLY A 158 7.26 1.07 -13.03
N GLN A 159 7.30 2.06 -13.93
CA GLN A 159 8.53 2.49 -14.59
C GLN A 159 9.61 2.92 -13.60
N PHE A 160 9.25 3.66 -12.55
CA PHE A 160 10.19 4.15 -11.55
C PHE A 160 10.88 3.00 -10.81
N ILE A 161 10.10 2.05 -10.29
CA ILE A 161 10.61 0.87 -9.59
C ILE A 161 11.36 -0.06 -10.56
N ALA A 162 10.93 -0.18 -11.81
CA ALA A 162 11.65 -0.97 -12.82
C ALA A 162 13.09 -0.46 -13.06
N ILE A 163 13.30 0.87 -13.06
CA ILE A 163 14.65 1.47 -13.18
C ILE A 163 15.51 1.10 -11.97
N GLU A 164 14.95 1.14 -10.76
CA GLU A 164 15.66 0.72 -9.55
C GLU A 164 16.11 -0.73 -9.65
N PHE A 165 15.24 -1.65 -10.10
CA PHE A 165 15.59 -3.06 -10.28
C PHE A 165 16.54 -3.31 -11.47
N THR A 166 16.60 -2.43 -12.48
CA THR A 166 17.72 -2.46 -13.43
C THR A 166 19.05 -2.17 -12.73
N LEU A 167 19.09 -1.18 -11.82
CA LEU A 167 20.29 -0.87 -11.04
C LEU A 167 20.65 -2.00 -10.06
N ASN A 168 19.66 -2.77 -9.59
CA ASN A 168 19.91 -4.01 -8.86
C ASN A 168 20.78 -4.98 -9.68
N ILE A 169 20.34 -5.32 -10.89
CA ILE A 169 21.09 -6.28 -11.73
C ILE A 169 22.42 -5.68 -12.18
N PHE A 170 22.51 -4.36 -12.36
CA PHE A 170 23.79 -3.70 -12.58
C PHE A 170 24.74 -3.90 -11.38
N GLY A 171 24.24 -3.84 -10.15
CA GLY A 171 24.99 -4.20 -8.94
C GLY A 171 25.52 -5.64 -8.99
N VAL A 172 24.68 -6.61 -9.39
CA VAL A 172 25.09 -8.03 -9.57
C VAL A 172 26.19 -8.15 -10.62
N VAL A 173 26.08 -7.43 -11.74
CA VAL A 173 27.10 -7.41 -12.80
C VAL A 173 28.42 -6.83 -12.26
N ILE A 174 28.38 -5.72 -11.51
CA ILE A 174 29.59 -5.14 -10.90
C ILE A 174 30.25 -6.15 -9.96
N ALA A 175 29.48 -6.81 -9.08
CA ALA A 175 30.01 -7.81 -8.16
C ALA A 175 30.71 -8.95 -8.90
N TYR A 176 30.04 -9.55 -9.89
CA TYR A 176 30.56 -10.66 -10.68
C TYR A 176 31.87 -10.32 -11.40
N TRP A 177 31.92 -9.19 -12.10
CA TRP A 177 33.11 -8.79 -12.86
C TRP A 177 34.25 -8.30 -11.96
N LEU A 178 33.92 -7.69 -10.81
CA LEU A 178 34.92 -7.32 -9.81
C LEU A 178 35.60 -8.56 -9.23
N GLU A 179 34.82 -9.58 -8.89
CA GLU A 179 35.33 -10.86 -8.37
C GLU A 179 36.13 -11.61 -9.42
N TYR A 180 35.63 -11.65 -10.66
CA TYR A 180 36.37 -12.21 -11.77
C TYR A 180 37.73 -11.51 -11.94
N ALA A 181 37.78 -10.18 -11.89
CA ALA A 181 39.03 -9.44 -11.94
C ALA A 181 39.95 -9.73 -10.73
N CYS A 182 39.39 -9.80 -9.52
CA CYS A 182 40.14 -10.10 -8.30
C CYS A 182 40.69 -11.54 -8.30
N SER A 183 40.03 -12.48 -8.98
CA SER A 183 40.48 -13.87 -9.06
C SER A 183 41.86 -14.04 -9.73
N PHE A 184 42.29 -13.07 -10.55
CA PHE A 184 43.61 -13.05 -11.18
C PHE A 184 44.69 -12.37 -10.33
N TYR A 185 44.37 -11.92 -9.11
CA TYR A 185 45.33 -11.23 -8.26
C TYR A 185 46.33 -12.19 -7.62
N GLY A 186 47.62 -11.94 -7.83
CA GLY A 186 48.71 -12.74 -7.27
C GLY A 186 48.70 -14.17 -7.82
N ASP A 187 48.78 -15.15 -6.92
CA ASP A 187 48.76 -16.58 -7.22
C ASP A 187 47.37 -17.23 -7.00
N GLY A 188 46.32 -16.42 -6.81
CA GLY A 188 44.97 -16.90 -6.51
C GLY A 188 44.76 -17.34 -5.06
N THR A 189 45.75 -17.17 -4.17
CA THR A 189 45.64 -17.57 -2.75
C THR A 189 45.53 -16.40 -1.78
N SER A 190 45.60 -15.17 -2.26
CA SER A 190 45.56 -13.99 -1.39
C SER A 190 44.18 -13.75 -0.79
N SER A 191 44.15 -13.39 0.51
CA SER A 191 42.92 -12.95 1.20
C SER A 191 42.30 -11.70 0.60
N PHE A 192 43.07 -10.91 -0.17
CA PHE A 192 42.56 -9.76 -0.91
C PHE A 192 41.40 -10.13 -1.85
N ILE A 193 41.47 -11.32 -2.46
CA ILE A 193 40.55 -11.78 -3.51
C ILE A 193 39.09 -11.78 -3.03
N TRP A 194 38.84 -12.14 -1.77
CA TRP A 194 37.50 -12.18 -1.20
C TRP A 194 37.20 -11.00 -0.27
N ARG A 195 38.21 -10.45 0.42
CA ARG A 195 38.00 -9.30 1.33
C ARG A 195 37.71 -8.00 0.58
N PHE A 196 38.33 -7.78 -0.57
CA PHE A 196 38.15 -6.54 -1.32
C PHE A 196 36.74 -6.39 -1.93
N PRO A 197 36.15 -7.41 -2.58
CA PRO A 197 34.75 -7.36 -2.99
C PRO A 197 33.80 -7.06 -1.81
N ILE A 198 33.98 -7.73 -0.67
CA ILE A 198 33.18 -7.42 0.53
C ILE A 198 33.39 -5.95 0.96
N ALA A 199 34.61 -5.43 0.94
CA ALA A 199 34.90 -4.05 1.34
C ALA A 199 34.33 -3.01 0.37
N PHE A 200 34.21 -3.34 -0.92
CA PHE A 200 33.74 -2.44 -1.96
C PHE A 200 32.26 -2.03 -1.79
N GLN A 201 31.48 -2.78 -1.01
CA GLN A 201 30.11 -2.38 -0.66
C GLN A 201 30.06 -1.19 0.33
N ILE A 202 31.10 -0.99 1.15
CA ILE A 202 31.14 0.04 2.21
C ILE A 202 31.02 1.46 1.61
N PRO A 203 31.80 1.85 0.59
CA PRO A 203 31.64 3.16 -0.04
C PRO A 203 30.22 3.44 -0.55
N MET A 204 29.54 2.44 -1.12
CA MET A 204 28.16 2.59 -1.61
C MET A 204 27.19 2.89 -0.46
N LEU A 205 27.32 2.16 0.64
CA LEU A 205 26.52 2.36 1.85
C LEU A 205 26.81 3.69 2.54
N MET A 206 28.07 4.11 2.60
CA MET A 206 28.47 5.40 3.16
C MET A 206 27.90 6.56 2.32
N LEU A 207 27.93 6.44 0.99
CA LEU A 207 27.33 7.41 0.09
C LEU A 207 25.81 7.49 0.27
N LEU A 208 25.14 6.34 0.40
CA LEU A 208 23.70 6.28 0.68
C LEU A 208 23.37 6.94 2.04
N MET A 209 24.12 6.61 3.08
CA MET A 209 23.94 7.12 4.43
C MET A 209 24.14 8.64 4.51
N ALA A 210 25.16 9.17 3.83
CA ALA A 210 25.40 10.62 3.74
C ALA A 210 24.34 11.31 2.88
N GLY A 211 23.96 10.71 1.74
CA GLY A 211 23.03 11.29 0.77
C GLY A 211 21.60 11.39 1.28
N VAL A 212 21.09 10.34 1.92
CA VAL A 212 19.66 10.24 2.28
C VAL A 212 19.19 11.33 3.25
N LEU A 213 20.09 11.87 4.08
CA LEU A 213 19.76 12.93 5.04
C LEU A 213 19.34 14.26 4.40
N PHE A 214 19.69 14.46 3.12
CA PHE A 214 19.32 15.66 2.37
C PHE A 214 17.98 15.53 1.63
N PHE A 215 17.33 14.36 1.69
CA PHE A 215 16.12 14.06 0.96
C PHE A 215 14.85 14.26 1.80
N PRO A 216 13.69 14.53 1.15
CA PRO A 216 12.44 14.69 1.86
C PRO A 216 11.88 13.36 2.35
N GLU A 217 11.19 13.44 3.47
CA GLU A 217 10.33 12.37 3.94
C GLU A 217 9.14 12.17 2.99
N SER A 218 8.53 10.98 3.02
CA SER A 218 7.36 10.71 2.18
C SER A 218 6.19 11.67 2.53
N PRO A 219 5.54 12.30 1.53
CA PRO A 219 4.41 13.19 1.78
C PRO A 219 3.24 12.46 2.45
N ARG A 220 3.02 11.20 2.07
CA ARG A 220 1.98 10.33 2.65
C ARG A 220 2.29 9.99 4.11
N TRP A 221 3.57 9.76 4.44
CA TRP A 221 3.98 9.59 5.84
C TRP A 221 3.68 10.82 6.69
N LEU A 222 4.06 11.99 6.17
CA LEU A 222 3.97 13.26 6.88
C LEU A 222 2.51 13.55 7.23
N ILE A 223 1.58 13.32 6.31
CA ILE A 223 0.14 13.45 6.53
C ILE A 223 -0.33 12.45 7.59
N LYS A 224 0.05 11.16 7.48
CA LYS A 224 -0.30 10.11 8.46
C LYS A 224 0.09 10.47 9.89
N VAL A 225 1.27 11.07 10.10
CA VAL A 225 1.74 11.48 11.44
C VAL A 225 1.21 12.86 11.89
N GLY A 226 0.32 13.49 11.11
CA GLY A 226 -0.31 14.78 11.42
C GLY A 226 0.51 16.02 11.01
N ARG A 227 1.61 15.85 10.25
CA ARG A 227 2.42 16.94 9.69
C ARG A 227 1.92 17.34 8.30
N GLU A 228 0.62 17.63 8.21
CA GLU A 228 -0.09 17.90 6.95
C GLU A 228 0.50 19.06 6.14
N ALA A 229 0.87 20.16 6.80
CA ALA A 229 1.45 21.32 6.11
C ALA A 229 2.77 21.00 5.39
N GLU A 230 3.57 20.10 5.97
CA GLU A 230 4.82 19.64 5.37
C GLU A 230 4.57 18.64 4.25
N GLY A 231 3.66 17.68 4.47
CA GLY A 231 3.25 16.73 3.44
C GLY A 231 2.67 17.43 2.22
N ARG A 232 1.83 18.44 2.41
CA ARG A 232 1.30 19.28 1.33
C ARG A 232 2.40 20.01 0.57
N TYR A 233 3.38 20.58 1.26
CA TYR A 233 4.51 21.26 0.62
C TYR A 233 5.36 20.30 -0.23
N VAL A 234 5.74 19.14 0.32
CA VAL A 234 6.52 18.13 -0.41
C VAL A 234 5.74 17.60 -1.62
N LEU A 235 4.44 17.32 -1.45
CA LEU A 235 3.58 16.86 -2.54
C LEU A 235 3.44 17.91 -3.64
N ALA A 236 3.28 19.18 -3.27
CA ALA A 236 3.20 20.29 -4.22
C ALA A 236 4.51 20.42 -5.04
N ARG A 237 5.70 20.29 -4.41
CA ARG A 237 6.97 20.27 -5.17
C ARG A 237 7.15 19.04 -6.06
N LEU A 238 6.58 17.88 -5.68
CA LEU A 238 6.63 16.65 -6.49
C LEU A 238 5.74 16.71 -7.73
N ARG A 239 4.55 17.33 -7.64
CA ARG A 239 3.58 17.40 -8.75
C ARG A 239 3.67 18.71 -9.53
N GLY A 240 4.01 19.81 -8.87
CA GLY A 240 4.10 21.16 -9.41
C GLY A 240 3.21 22.17 -8.68
N ASP A 241 3.74 23.38 -8.49
CA ASP A 241 3.07 24.44 -7.73
C ASP A 241 2.18 25.38 -8.59
N THR A 242 2.08 25.16 -9.91
CA THR A 242 1.46 26.10 -10.85
C THR A 242 0.29 25.50 -11.64
N GLY A 243 -0.73 26.33 -11.90
CA GLY A 243 -1.82 26.03 -12.84
C GLY A 243 -2.62 24.76 -12.53
N ALA A 244 -2.75 23.89 -13.53
CA ALA A 244 -3.50 22.63 -13.43
C ALA A 244 -2.83 21.60 -12.50
N ASP A 245 -1.50 21.64 -12.38
CA ASP A 245 -0.75 20.71 -11.53
C ASP A 245 -1.03 20.96 -10.05
N LYS A 246 -1.18 22.23 -9.65
CA LYS A 246 -1.58 22.60 -8.29
C LYS A 246 -2.95 22.02 -7.91
N LYS A 247 -3.91 22.01 -8.84
CA LYS A 247 -5.24 21.41 -8.62
C LYS A 247 -5.15 19.89 -8.45
N LYS A 248 -4.33 19.22 -9.28
CA LYS A 248 -4.10 17.78 -9.16
C LYS A 248 -3.42 17.41 -7.84
N ALA A 249 -2.38 18.16 -7.44
CA ALA A 249 -1.68 17.93 -6.18
C ALA A 249 -2.61 18.15 -4.98
N GLU A 250 -3.50 19.13 -5.05
CA GLU A 250 -4.49 19.38 -4.00
C GLU A 250 -5.54 18.27 -3.94
N ALA A 251 -6.03 17.77 -5.08
CA ALA A 251 -6.94 16.63 -5.10
C ALA A 251 -6.28 15.38 -4.49
N GLU A 252 -5.05 15.05 -4.90
CA GLU A 252 -4.28 13.93 -4.32
C GLU A 252 -4.05 14.14 -2.81
N PHE A 253 -3.81 15.38 -2.36
CA PHE A 253 -3.68 15.69 -0.94
C PHE A 253 -4.98 15.39 -0.17
N GLN A 254 -6.13 15.83 -0.67
CA GLN A 254 -7.43 15.59 -0.03
C GLN A 254 -7.76 14.10 -0.01
N ASP A 255 -7.48 13.36 -1.08
CA ASP A 255 -7.66 11.91 -1.14
C ASP A 255 -6.83 11.21 -0.06
N ILE A 256 -5.55 11.58 0.10
CA ILE A 256 -4.66 11.01 1.13
C ILE A 256 -5.20 11.32 2.53
N VAL A 257 -5.68 12.54 2.79
CA VAL A 257 -6.24 12.93 4.09
C VAL A 257 -7.50 12.11 4.40
N ALA A 258 -8.43 12.01 3.44
CA ALA A 258 -9.66 11.23 3.58
C ALA A 258 -9.36 9.75 3.87
N SER A 259 -8.40 9.15 3.14
CA SER A 259 -7.93 7.79 3.42
C SER A 259 -7.31 7.66 4.80
N CYS A 260 -6.48 8.62 5.24
CA CYS A 260 -5.88 8.60 6.58
C CYS A 260 -6.95 8.67 7.69
N GLU A 261 -7.99 9.48 7.53
CA GLU A 261 -9.09 9.60 8.50
C GLU A 261 -9.94 8.34 8.56
N LEU A 262 -10.25 7.75 7.40
CA LEU A 262 -10.97 6.49 7.29
C LEU A 262 -10.16 5.33 7.89
N GLU A 263 -8.84 5.33 7.69
CA GLU A 263 -7.95 4.35 8.30
C GLU A 263 -7.85 4.57 9.82
N ARG A 264 -7.67 5.81 10.31
CA ARG A 264 -7.59 6.11 11.76
C ARG A 264 -8.83 5.69 12.54
N SER A 265 -10.01 5.85 11.95
CA SER A 265 -11.29 5.49 12.59
C SER A 265 -11.53 3.98 12.62
N ASN A 266 -10.98 3.23 11.67
CA ASN A 266 -11.19 1.79 11.53
C ASN A 266 -10.02 0.91 12.04
N PHE A 267 -8.79 1.44 12.13
CA PHE A 267 -7.61 0.68 12.52
C PHE A 267 -7.35 0.69 14.04
N ARG A 268 -7.58 -0.46 14.69
CA ARG A 268 -6.84 -0.82 15.91
C ARG A 268 -5.41 -1.20 15.51
N LYS A 269 -4.39 -0.82 16.32
CA LYS A 269 -2.96 -1.10 16.07
C LYS A 269 -2.73 -2.52 15.54
N GLN A 270 -2.45 -2.63 14.24
CA GLN A 270 -2.15 -3.92 13.59
C GLN A 270 -0.69 -4.29 13.87
N SER A 271 -0.49 -5.41 14.58
CA SER A 271 0.82 -6.05 14.70
C SER A 271 1.06 -7.00 13.53
N TYR A 272 2.30 -7.41 13.28
CA TYR A 272 2.61 -8.47 12.31
C TYR A 272 1.76 -9.74 12.50
N PHE A 273 1.56 -10.21 13.74
CA PHE A 273 0.72 -11.39 14.01
C PHE A 273 -0.72 -11.22 13.52
N HIS A 274 -1.38 -10.11 13.90
CA HIS A 274 -2.70 -9.73 13.41
C HIS A 274 -2.76 -9.65 11.87
N MET A 275 -1.73 -9.08 11.24
CA MET A 275 -1.66 -9.00 9.77
C MET A 275 -1.54 -10.38 9.12
N LEU A 276 -0.75 -11.30 9.68
CA LEU A 276 -0.54 -12.64 9.12
C LEU A 276 -1.82 -13.48 9.11
N PHE A 277 -2.60 -13.40 10.19
CA PHE A 277 -3.83 -14.18 10.37
C PHE A 277 -5.11 -13.41 10.00
N GLY A 278 -4.99 -12.15 9.55
CA GLY A 278 -6.14 -11.30 9.23
C GLY A 278 -7.02 -10.94 10.44
N ILE A 279 -6.47 -11.00 11.66
CA ILE A 279 -7.22 -10.76 12.88
C ILE A 279 -7.46 -9.25 13.03
N GLY A 280 -8.72 -8.83 13.01
CA GLY A 280 -9.10 -7.42 13.15
C GLY A 280 -8.87 -6.57 11.90
N SER A 281 -8.67 -7.18 10.73
CA SER A 281 -8.44 -6.47 9.47
C SER A 281 -9.69 -5.82 8.87
N GLY A 282 -10.88 -6.15 9.38
CA GLY A 282 -12.15 -5.73 8.79
C GLY A 282 -12.23 -6.09 7.30
N LYS A 283 -12.89 -5.23 6.53
CA LYS A 283 -13.08 -5.40 5.07
C LYS A 283 -11.80 -5.24 4.25
N LEU A 284 -10.69 -4.74 4.80
CA LEU A 284 -9.45 -4.53 4.03
C LEU A 284 -8.68 -5.84 3.76
N HIS A 285 -9.09 -6.95 4.41
CA HIS A 285 -8.57 -8.30 4.20
C HIS A 285 -7.03 -8.36 4.21
N THR A 286 -6.40 -7.73 5.21
CA THR A 286 -4.92 -7.62 5.29
C THR A 286 -4.23 -8.98 5.35
N GLY A 287 -4.88 -10.01 5.92
CA GLY A 287 -4.39 -11.39 5.90
C GLY A 287 -4.20 -11.92 4.48
N ARG A 288 -5.19 -11.70 3.60
CA ARG A 288 -5.10 -12.08 2.19
C ARG A 288 -3.95 -11.36 1.49
N ARG A 289 -3.79 -10.05 1.72
CA ARG A 289 -2.70 -9.26 1.14
C ARG A 289 -1.32 -9.79 1.56
N VAL A 290 -1.16 -10.13 2.84
CA VAL A 290 0.07 -10.76 3.36
C VAL A 290 0.37 -12.08 2.66
N GLN A 291 -0.61 -12.98 2.57
CA GLN A 291 -0.41 -14.28 1.92
C GLN A 291 -0.06 -14.14 0.44
N LEU A 292 -0.75 -13.26 -0.31
CA LEU A 292 -0.44 -13.02 -1.72
C LEU A 292 1.00 -12.55 -1.92
N VAL A 293 1.49 -11.67 -1.04
CA VAL A 293 2.83 -11.10 -1.10
C VAL A 293 3.90 -12.12 -0.73
N ILE A 294 3.71 -12.88 0.36
CA ILE A 294 4.66 -13.92 0.79
C ILE A 294 4.82 -14.96 -0.32
N TRP A 295 3.70 -15.49 -0.82
CA TRP A 295 3.74 -16.53 -1.84
C TRP A 295 4.26 -16.02 -3.18
N LEU A 296 4.00 -14.76 -3.55
CA LEU A 296 4.54 -14.19 -4.80
C LEU A 296 6.06 -14.18 -4.79
N GLN A 297 6.66 -13.82 -3.66
CA GLN A 297 8.11 -13.76 -3.50
C GLN A 297 8.74 -15.15 -3.41
N ILE A 298 8.08 -16.11 -2.75
CA ILE A 298 8.52 -17.52 -2.78
C ILE A 298 8.45 -18.07 -4.21
N MET A 299 7.37 -17.79 -4.94
CA MET A 299 7.24 -18.19 -6.34
C MET A 299 8.31 -17.55 -7.22
N GLN A 300 8.64 -16.26 -7.03
CA GLN A 300 9.69 -15.57 -7.76
C GLN A 300 11.04 -16.29 -7.66
N GLU A 301 11.35 -16.87 -6.50
CA GLU A 301 12.57 -17.63 -6.32
C GLU A 301 12.46 -19.00 -7.01
N TRP A 302 11.38 -19.73 -6.75
CA TRP A 302 11.16 -21.09 -7.27
C TRP A 302 10.94 -21.19 -8.78
N VAL A 303 10.64 -20.10 -9.48
CA VAL A 303 10.73 -20.10 -10.96
C VAL A 303 12.17 -20.31 -11.46
N GLY A 304 13.17 -20.28 -10.57
CA GLY A 304 14.51 -20.81 -10.79
C GLY A 304 15.60 -19.75 -10.92
N ILE A 305 15.32 -18.46 -10.65
CA ILE A 305 16.27 -17.39 -10.95
C ILE A 305 17.56 -17.49 -10.13
N ALA A 306 17.48 -17.62 -8.80
CA ALA A 306 18.68 -17.74 -7.97
C ALA A 306 19.46 -19.01 -8.29
N GLY A 307 18.77 -20.11 -8.60
CA GLY A 307 19.39 -21.34 -9.09
C GLY A 307 20.19 -21.12 -10.38
N VAL A 308 19.63 -20.39 -11.34
CA VAL A 308 20.26 -20.10 -12.63
C VAL A 308 21.40 -19.09 -12.53
N THR A 309 21.28 -18.04 -11.71
CA THR A 309 22.29 -16.99 -11.60
C THR A 309 23.48 -17.41 -10.73
N ILE A 310 23.23 -18.09 -9.62
CA ILE A 310 24.29 -18.54 -8.69
C ILE A 310 25.04 -19.75 -9.26
N TYR A 311 24.31 -20.72 -9.82
CA TYR A 311 24.87 -21.96 -10.35
C TYR A 311 24.97 -21.99 -11.87
N ALA A 312 25.00 -20.82 -12.53
CA ALA A 312 25.16 -20.70 -13.98
C ALA A 312 26.39 -21.46 -14.50
N PRO A 313 27.58 -21.37 -13.87
CA PRO A 313 28.75 -22.13 -14.29
C PRO A 313 28.49 -23.65 -14.26
N THR A 314 27.78 -24.15 -13.24
CA THR A 314 27.38 -25.57 -13.13
C THR A 314 26.44 -25.97 -14.26
N ILE A 315 25.40 -25.17 -14.53
CA ILE A 315 24.44 -25.41 -15.63
C ILE A 315 25.17 -25.46 -16.99
N PHE A 316 26.10 -24.53 -17.23
CA PHE A 316 26.88 -24.52 -18.47
C PHE A 316 27.88 -25.68 -18.54
N GLY A 317 28.34 -26.18 -17.39
CA GLY A 317 29.13 -27.41 -17.30
C GLY A 317 28.31 -28.65 -17.67
N ILE A 318 27.08 -28.76 -17.19
CA ILE A 318 26.12 -29.82 -17.56
C ILE A 318 25.83 -29.80 -19.06
N ALA A 319 25.83 -28.61 -19.68
CA ALA A 319 25.72 -28.41 -21.13
C ALA A 319 27.02 -28.69 -21.92
N GLY A 320 28.10 -29.13 -21.27
CA GLY A 320 29.35 -29.53 -21.92
C GLY A 320 30.33 -28.39 -22.21
N MET A 321 30.18 -27.20 -21.61
CA MET A 321 31.14 -26.10 -21.80
C MET A 321 32.44 -26.35 -21.01
N SER A 322 33.58 -25.83 -21.48
CA SER A 322 34.85 -25.90 -20.74
C SER A 322 34.89 -24.95 -19.55
N PRO A 323 35.71 -25.20 -18.49
CA PRO A 323 35.74 -24.39 -17.27
C PRO A 323 35.91 -22.88 -17.50
N ALA A 324 36.91 -22.48 -18.29
CA ALA A 324 37.14 -21.07 -18.63
C ALA A 324 35.94 -20.44 -19.38
N LYS A 325 35.31 -21.22 -20.26
CA LYS A 325 34.16 -20.76 -21.05
C LYS A 325 32.90 -20.60 -20.18
N ARG A 326 32.70 -21.45 -19.17
CA ARG A 326 31.56 -21.36 -18.23
C ARG A 326 31.54 -20.03 -17.48
N GLN A 327 32.68 -19.63 -16.90
CA GLN A 327 32.77 -18.37 -16.15
C GLN A 327 32.57 -17.15 -17.05
N TRP A 328 33.14 -17.18 -18.25
CA TRP A 328 32.96 -16.08 -19.20
C TRP A 328 31.50 -15.96 -19.68
N ILE A 329 30.86 -17.08 -20.04
CA ILE A 329 29.46 -17.11 -20.47
C ILE A 329 28.52 -16.68 -19.33
N SER A 330 28.80 -17.06 -18.09
CA SER A 330 28.03 -16.64 -16.92
C SER A 330 28.05 -15.11 -16.72
N GLY A 331 29.23 -14.49 -16.84
CA GLY A 331 29.34 -13.03 -16.80
C GLY A 331 28.58 -12.33 -17.93
N LEU A 332 28.63 -12.89 -19.14
CA LEU A 332 27.86 -12.39 -20.29
C LEU A 332 26.35 -12.53 -20.09
N ASN A 333 25.90 -13.63 -19.48
CA ASN A 333 24.49 -13.84 -19.15
C ASN A 333 23.98 -12.76 -18.20
N ASN A 334 24.75 -12.38 -17.19
CA ASN A 334 24.39 -11.31 -16.25
C ASN A 334 24.27 -9.94 -16.95
N ILE A 335 25.17 -9.65 -17.91
CA ILE A 335 25.07 -8.42 -18.72
C ILE A 335 23.81 -8.45 -19.59
N PHE A 336 23.55 -9.57 -20.26
CA PHE A 336 22.37 -9.71 -21.11
C PHE A 336 21.07 -9.58 -20.29
N TYR A 337 21.04 -10.23 -19.14
CA TYR A 337 19.99 -10.12 -18.15
C TYR A 337 19.75 -8.66 -17.72
N MET A 338 20.81 -7.91 -17.38
CA MET A 338 20.73 -6.50 -17.03
C MET A 338 20.04 -5.68 -18.12
N PHE A 339 20.46 -5.80 -19.38
CA PHE A 339 19.83 -5.07 -20.48
C PHE A 339 18.39 -5.52 -20.74
N ALA A 340 18.08 -6.80 -20.54
CA ALA A 340 16.71 -7.30 -20.67
C ALA A 340 15.76 -6.67 -19.63
N THR A 341 16.25 -6.30 -18.44
CA THR A 341 15.41 -5.57 -17.46
C THR A 341 14.90 -4.22 -17.97
N LEU A 342 15.61 -3.57 -18.89
CA LEU A 342 15.17 -2.30 -19.49
C LEU A 342 13.88 -2.47 -20.30
N VAL A 343 13.58 -3.66 -20.79
CA VAL A 343 12.30 -3.94 -21.47
C VAL A 343 11.14 -3.70 -20.49
N CYS A 344 11.27 -4.17 -19.25
CA CYS A 344 10.26 -4.01 -18.21
C CYS A 344 9.98 -2.53 -17.92
N VAL A 345 10.99 -1.65 -17.99
CA VAL A 345 10.86 -0.20 -17.76
C VAL A 345 9.82 0.43 -18.70
N PHE A 346 9.72 -0.04 -19.95
CA PHE A 346 8.81 0.53 -20.94
C PHE A 346 7.50 -0.24 -21.09
N THR A 347 7.47 -1.52 -20.72
CA THR A 347 6.33 -2.41 -20.93
C THR A 347 5.43 -2.56 -19.70
N LEU A 348 5.97 -2.44 -18.49
CA LEU A 348 5.27 -2.80 -17.25
C LEU A 348 3.97 -2.02 -17.03
N ASP A 349 4.00 -0.70 -17.21
CA ASP A 349 2.81 0.16 -17.05
C ASP A 349 1.84 0.06 -18.25
N ARG A 350 2.26 -0.54 -19.37
CA ARG A 350 1.41 -0.75 -20.56
C ARG A 350 0.68 -2.09 -20.55
N ILE A 351 1.36 -3.17 -20.13
CA ILE A 351 0.83 -4.53 -20.12
C ILE A 351 0.02 -4.80 -18.85
N GLY A 352 0.46 -4.26 -17.71
CA GLY A 352 -0.10 -4.55 -16.39
C GLY A 352 0.67 -5.65 -15.66
N ARG A 353 0.57 -5.67 -14.33
CA ARG A 353 1.39 -6.52 -13.44
C ARG A 353 1.01 -7.99 -13.60
N ARG A 354 -0.30 -8.29 -13.67
CA ARG A 354 -0.81 -9.67 -13.75
C ARG A 354 -0.41 -10.34 -15.06
N TRP A 355 -0.59 -9.65 -16.17
CA TRP A 355 -0.28 -10.20 -17.50
C TRP A 355 1.22 -10.29 -17.76
N THR A 356 2.01 -9.36 -17.23
CA THR A 356 3.48 -9.46 -17.26
C THR A 356 3.96 -10.73 -16.56
N LEU A 357 3.46 -11.04 -15.36
CA LEU A 357 3.81 -12.28 -14.66
C LEU A 357 3.34 -13.53 -15.43
N TYR A 358 2.12 -13.52 -15.95
CA TYR A 358 1.54 -14.65 -16.70
C TYR A 358 2.39 -15.02 -17.92
N TRP A 359 2.66 -14.05 -18.81
CA TRP A 359 3.45 -14.29 -20.01
C TRP A 359 4.93 -14.55 -19.71
N GLY A 360 5.45 -13.95 -18.64
CA GLY A 360 6.78 -14.25 -18.12
C GLY A 360 6.93 -15.73 -17.77
N SER A 361 6.00 -16.31 -17.01
CA SER A 361 6.06 -17.72 -16.64
C SER A 361 5.93 -18.66 -17.82
N VAL A 362 5.07 -18.33 -18.81
CA VAL A 362 4.95 -19.12 -20.03
C VAL A 362 6.30 -19.16 -20.76
N GLY A 363 6.92 -18.00 -20.99
CA GLY A 363 8.18 -17.91 -21.70
C GLY A 363 9.33 -18.57 -20.97
N GLN A 364 9.44 -18.35 -19.66
CA GLN A 364 10.47 -18.94 -18.81
C GLN A 364 10.32 -20.46 -18.68
N GLY A 365 9.09 -20.96 -18.51
CA GLY A 365 8.82 -22.39 -18.43
C GLY A 365 9.22 -23.13 -19.71
N ILE A 366 8.89 -22.57 -20.88
CA ILE A 366 9.32 -23.10 -22.19
C ILE A 366 10.85 -23.08 -22.29
N ALA A 367 11.49 -21.95 -21.95
CA ALA A 367 12.94 -21.81 -22.03
C ALA A 367 13.67 -22.83 -21.14
N MET A 368 13.22 -23.03 -19.89
CA MET A 368 13.80 -24.01 -18.98
C MET A 368 13.57 -25.46 -19.42
N ALA A 369 12.37 -25.78 -19.94
CA ALA A 369 12.11 -27.11 -20.48
C ALA A 369 13.01 -27.44 -21.68
N LEU A 370 13.21 -26.46 -22.58
CA LEU A 370 14.11 -26.61 -23.72
C LEU A 370 15.58 -26.67 -23.29
N ALA A 371 15.99 -25.88 -22.30
CA ALA A 371 17.35 -25.93 -21.74
C ALA A 371 17.67 -27.32 -21.17
N GLY A 372 16.73 -27.92 -20.41
CA GLY A 372 16.83 -29.29 -19.93
C GLY A 372 16.91 -30.31 -21.06
N ALA A 373 16.02 -30.20 -22.06
CA ALA A 373 15.98 -31.11 -23.21
C ALA A 373 17.28 -31.08 -24.03
N PHE A 374 17.81 -29.90 -24.34
CA PHE A 374 19.06 -29.78 -25.07
C PHE A 374 20.27 -30.23 -24.25
N SER A 375 20.27 -30.00 -22.93
CA SER A 375 21.33 -30.53 -22.05
C SER A 375 21.35 -32.06 -22.06
N TYR A 376 20.18 -32.69 -21.94
CA TYR A 376 20.03 -34.15 -22.01
C TYR A 376 20.46 -34.71 -23.38
N LEU A 377 20.01 -34.09 -24.49
CA LEU A 377 20.40 -34.50 -25.84
C LEU A 377 21.91 -34.33 -26.08
N GLY A 378 22.53 -33.28 -25.51
CA GLY A 378 23.97 -33.06 -25.58
C GLY A 378 24.77 -34.17 -24.90
N GLN A 379 24.30 -34.65 -23.73
CA GLN A 379 24.94 -35.76 -23.01
C GLN A 379 24.77 -37.11 -23.71
N GLN A 380 23.67 -37.33 -24.43
CA GLN A 380 23.41 -38.57 -25.15
C GLN A 380 23.99 -38.61 -26.57
N ALA A 381 24.44 -37.47 -27.11
CA ALA A 381 24.96 -37.40 -28.46
C ALA A 381 26.31 -38.15 -28.57
N THR A 382 26.35 -39.20 -29.39
CA THR A 382 27.59 -39.95 -29.70
C THR A 382 28.56 -39.14 -30.59
N ASP A 383 28.04 -38.17 -31.34
CA ASP A 383 28.82 -37.30 -32.22
C ASP A 383 29.19 -36.01 -31.50
N SER A 384 30.50 -35.77 -31.34
CA SER A 384 31.06 -34.59 -30.68
C SER A 384 30.57 -33.26 -31.28
N GLY A 385 30.30 -33.21 -32.59
CA GLY A 385 29.78 -32.01 -33.25
C GLY A 385 28.33 -31.72 -32.85
N LYS A 386 27.50 -32.77 -32.75
CA LYS A 386 26.10 -32.64 -32.32
C LYS A 386 26.00 -32.34 -30.82
N ALA A 387 26.84 -32.96 -30.00
CA ALA A 387 26.91 -32.69 -28.56
C ALA A 387 27.19 -31.20 -28.29
N ALA A 388 28.17 -30.62 -28.99
CA ALA A 388 28.50 -29.20 -28.87
C ALA A 388 27.36 -28.27 -29.33
N SER A 389 26.64 -28.64 -30.40
CA SER A 389 25.50 -27.88 -30.90
C SER A 389 24.35 -27.84 -29.89
N TYR A 390 23.98 -29.01 -29.32
CA TYR A 390 22.97 -29.09 -28.27
C TYR A 390 23.38 -28.34 -27.00
N GLY A 391 24.66 -28.44 -26.61
CA GLY A 391 25.20 -27.65 -25.49
C GLY A 391 25.05 -26.14 -25.70
N ASN A 392 25.39 -25.62 -26.88
CA ASN A 392 25.20 -24.20 -27.22
C ASN A 392 23.71 -23.80 -27.25
N ALA A 393 22.82 -24.69 -27.71
CA ALA A 393 21.39 -24.46 -27.66
C ALA A 393 20.86 -24.37 -26.22
N ALA A 394 21.34 -25.25 -25.32
CA ALA A 394 20.99 -25.21 -23.90
C ALA A 394 21.42 -23.88 -23.25
N VAL A 395 22.67 -23.44 -23.49
CA VAL A 395 23.17 -22.13 -23.03
C VAL A 395 22.28 -20.99 -23.55
N SER A 396 21.91 -21.01 -24.83
CA SER A 396 21.07 -19.97 -25.42
C SER A 396 19.68 -19.91 -24.76
N MET A 397 19.10 -21.05 -24.41
CA MET A 397 17.82 -21.09 -23.69
C MET A 397 17.93 -20.53 -22.27
N VAL A 398 19.06 -20.71 -21.59
CA VAL A 398 19.32 -20.09 -20.28
C VAL A 398 19.39 -18.56 -20.40
N PHE A 399 20.01 -18.03 -21.44
CA PHE A 399 20.01 -16.57 -21.73
C PHE A 399 18.61 -16.03 -22.00
N ILE A 400 17.80 -16.79 -22.75
CA ILE A 400 16.40 -16.43 -23.00
C ILE A 400 15.61 -16.44 -21.68
N PHE A 401 15.81 -17.43 -20.82
CA PHE A 401 15.16 -17.50 -19.52
C PHE A 401 15.48 -16.28 -18.64
N THR A 402 16.76 -15.94 -18.46
CA THR A 402 17.17 -14.80 -17.63
C THR A 402 16.66 -13.49 -18.23
N ALA A 403 16.68 -13.36 -19.55
CA ALA A 403 16.13 -12.19 -20.24
C ALA A 403 14.62 -12.03 -20.03
N ILE A 404 13.85 -13.12 -20.15
CA ILE A 404 12.40 -13.08 -19.90
C ILE A 404 12.13 -12.75 -18.43
N PHE A 405 12.86 -13.36 -17.49
CA PHE A 405 12.73 -13.04 -16.07
C PHE A 405 12.98 -11.55 -15.81
N GLY A 406 14.04 -10.97 -16.38
CA GLY A 406 14.34 -9.55 -16.27
C GLY A 406 13.29 -8.65 -16.86
N ALA A 407 12.75 -9.02 -18.03
CA ALA A 407 11.71 -8.28 -18.70
C ALA A 407 10.34 -8.38 -18.00
N THR A 408 10.15 -9.31 -17.04
CA THR A 408 8.84 -9.60 -16.45
C THR A 408 8.86 -9.78 -14.92
N TRP A 409 9.35 -10.92 -14.43
CA TRP A 409 9.25 -11.39 -13.04
C TRP A 409 10.16 -10.69 -12.04
N LEU A 410 11.17 -9.94 -12.47
CA LEU A 410 12.06 -9.24 -11.54
C LEU A 410 11.32 -8.14 -10.78
N THR A 411 10.66 -7.22 -11.49
CA THR A 411 10.12 -5.99 -10.90
C THR A 411 8.79 -6.20 -10.17
N VAL A 412 7.89 -7.00 -10.74
CA VAL A 412 6.50 -7.10 -10.25
C VAL A 412 6.41 -7.58 -8.80
N PRO A 413 7.09 -8.65 -8.37
CA PRO A 413 7.01 -9.15 -6.98
C PRO A 413 7.47 -8.16 -5.90
N TRP A 414 8.32 -7.19 -6.27
CA TRP A 414 8.78 -6.13 -5.38
C TRP A 414 7.92 -4.88 -5.43
N LEU A 415 7.28 -4.62 -6.57
CA LEU A 415 6.32 -3.54 -6.74
C LEU A 415 4.97 -3.86 -6.08
N TYR A 416 4.52 -5.11 -6.20
CA TYR A 416 3.19 -5.54 -5.75
C TYR A 416 2.92 -5.26 -4.26
N PRO A 417 3.82 -5.59 -3.31
CA PRO A 417 3.61 -5.30 -1.90
C PRO A 417 3.53 -3.78 -1.64
N ALA A 418 4.29 -2.98 -2.37
CA ALA A 418 4.24 -1.52 -2.23
C ALA A 418 2.92 -0.92 -2.78
N GLU A 419 2.22 -1.60 -3.68
CA GLU A 419 0.95 -1.17 -4.27
C GLU A 419 -0.28 -1.70 -3.52
N ILE A 420 -0.20 -2.90 -2.94
CA ILE A 420 -1.39 -3.56 -2.36
C ILE A 420 -1.61 -3.32 -0.88
N PHE A 421 -0.78 -2.60 -0.14
CA PHE A 421 -1.03 -2.36 1.30
C PHE A 421 -1.57 -0.95 1.59
N PRO A 422 -2.56 -0.83 2.51
CA PRO A 422 -3.10 0.46 2.93
C PRO A 422 -2.03 1.27 3.65
N LEU A 423 -2.18 2.61 3.66
CA LEU A 423 -1.15 3.54 4.10
C LEU A 423 -0.74 3.32 5.57
N GLU A 424 -1.68 2.95 6.43
CA GLU A 424 -1.44 2.72 7.86
C GLU A 424 -0.47 1.57 8.15
N VAL A 425 -0.45 0.53 7.30
CA VAL A 425 0.41 -0.66 7.51
C VAL A 425 1.34 -0.94 6.35
N ARG A 426 1.52 0.02 5.42
CA ARG A 426 2.27 -0.20 4.17
C ARG A 426 3.71 -0.63 4.40
N ALA A 427 4.43 0.00 5.33
CA ALA A 427 5.82 -0.37 5.60
C ALA A 427 5.92 -1.79 6.19
N LYS A 428 5.05 -2.13 7.15
CA LYS A 428 4.93 -3.51 7.67
C LYS A 428 4.48 -4.50 6.60
N GLY A 429 3.59 -4.10 5.71
CA GLY A 429 3.11 -4.91 4.60
C GLY A 429 4.22 -5.25 3.63
N ASN A 430 5.01 -4.25 3.22
CA ASN A 430 6.16 -4.45 2.35
C ASN A 430 7.23 -5.36 3.00
N ALA A 431 7.41 -5.29 4.32
CA ALA A 431 8.28 -6.21 5.05
C ALA A 431 7.87 -7.69 4.86
N TRP A 432 6.59 -8.02 4.76
CA TRP A 432 6.16 -9.40 4.45
C TRP A 432 6.62 -9.87 3.07
N GLY A 433 6.81 -8.96 2.12
CA GLY A 433 7.42 -9.30 0.83
C GLY A 433 8.89 -9.69 0.98
N VAL A 434 9.62 -8.97 1.83
CA VAL A 434 11.02 -9.33 2.15
C VAL A 434 11.10 -10.63 2.95
N VAL A 435 10.14 -10.92 3.82
CA VAL A 435 10.03 -12.23 4.50
C VAL A 435 9.85 -13.36 3.49
N GLY A 436 8.88 -13.23 2.57
CA GLY A 436 8.64 -14.24 1.53
C GLY A 436 9.87 -14.46 0.63
N TRP A 437 10.55 -13.37 0.26
CA TRP A 437 11.79 -13.44 -0.51
C TRP A 437 12.91 -14.15 0.26
N SER A 438 13.10 -13.82 1.54
CA SER A 438 14.13 -14.43 2.39
C SER A 438 13.90 -15.93 2.56
N ILE A 439 12.64 -16.35 2.73
CA ILE A 439 12.25 -17.76 2.80
C ILE A 439 12.48 -18.45 1.45
N GLY A 440 12.00 -17.87 0.35
CA GLY A 440 12.14 -18.43 -0.99
C GLY A 440 13.60 -18.62 -1.38
N ASN A 441 14.42 -17.58 -1.21
CA ASN A 441 15.80 -17.58 -1.64
C ASN A 441 16.68 -18.45 -0.72
N GLY A 442 16.46 -18.37 0.59
CA GLY A 442 17.15 -19.25 1.55
C GLY A 442 16.84 -20.72 1.31
N TRP A 443 15.57 -21.05 1.03
CA TRP A 443 15.16 -22.41 0.72
C TRP A 443 15.76 -22.91 -0.60
N LEU A 444 15.66 -22.12 -1.67
CA LEU A 444 16.16 -22.50 -2.99
C LEU A 444 17.69 -22.62 -3.00
N THR A 445 18.40 -21.66 -2.39
CA THR A 445 19.87 -21.65 -2.33
C THR A 445 20.42 -22.87 -1.61
N LEU A 446 19.74 -23.35 -0.57
CA LEU A 446 20.10 -24.57 0.16
C LEU A 446 19.85 -25.83 -0.68
N LEU A 447 18.77 -25.86 -1.46
CA LEU A 447 18.34 -27.07 -2.18
C LEU A 447 19.00 -27.21 -3.56
N CYS A 448 19.32 -26.12 -4.25
CA CYS A 448 19.87 -26.15 -5.61
C CYS A 448 21.12 -27.03 -5.77
N PRO A 449 22.17 -26.93 -4.92
CA PRO A 449 23.33 -27.82 -5.03
C PRO A 449 22.95 -29.30 -4.98
N ILE A 450 22.07 -29.65 -4.03
CA ILE A 450 21.60 -31.03 -3.83
C ILE A 450 20.85 -31.52 -5.07
N MET A 451 20.03 -30.66 -5.69
CA MET A 451 19.31 -31.01 -6.92
C MET A 451 20.27 -31.21 -8.09
N PHE A 452 21.22 -30.32 -8.31
CA PHE A 452 22.18 -30.47 -9.41
C PHE A 452 23.05 -31.71 -9.25
N GLU A 453 23.45 -32.06 -8.03
CA GLU A 453 24.22 -33.27 -7.74
C GLU A 453 23.37 -34.54 -7.93
N ALA A 454 22.14 -34.57 -7.41
CA ALA A 454 21.31 -35.77 -7.40
C ALA A 454 20.60 -36.05 -8.74
N ILE A 455 20.14 -35.01 -9.44
CA ILE A 455 19.29 -35.15 -10.63
C ILE A 455 19.82 -34.41 -11.88
N GLY A 456 20.98 -33.75 -11.79
CA GLY A 456 21.66 -33.16 -12.95
C GLY A 456 20.80 -32.15 -13.72
N GLU A 457 20.71 -32.36 -15.04
CA GLU A 457 19.94 -31.53 -15.97
C GLU A 457 18.44 -31.53 -15.68
N LYS A 458 17.92 -32.55 -14.99
CA LYS A 458 16.49 -32.65 -14.65
C LYS A 458 16.05 -31.55 -13.67
N THR A 459 16.99 -30.91 -12.97
CA THR A 459 16.75 -29.70 -12.18
C THR A 459 16.06 -28.61 -13.02
N LEU A 460 16.42 -28.48 -14.30
CA LEU A 460 15.81 -27.49 -15.20
C LEU A 460 14.33 -27.79 -15.49
N TYR A 461 13.94 -29.08 -15.52
CA TYR A 461 12.53 -29.47 -15.63
C TYR A 461 11.75 -29.15 -14.36
N VAL A 462 12.38 -29.20 -13.18
CA VAL A 462 11.72 -28.77 -11.94
C VAL A 462 11.38 -27.28 -12.00
N PHE A 463 12.30 -26.44 -12.48
CA PHE A 463 12.02 -25.01 -12.69
C PHE A 463 10.95 -24.77 -13.75
N ALA A 464 10.95 -25.55 -14.83
CA ALA A 464 9.90 -25.49 -15.84
C ALA A 464 8.52 -25.87 -15.25
N ALA A 465 8.45 -26.91 -14.43
CA ALA A 465 7.22 -27.31 -13.73
C ALA A 465 6.75 -26.25 -12.73
N CYS A 466 7.66 -25.63 -11.98
CA CYS A 466 7.32 -24.53 -11.08
C CYS A 466 6.71 -23.35 -11.86
N ASN A 467 7.30 -22.96 -12.99
CA ASN A 467 6.73 -21.93 -13.88
C ASN A 467 5.35 -22.33 -14.43
N ALA A 468 5.10 -23.61 -14.70
CA ALA A 468 3.78 -24.06 -15.13
C ALA A 468 2.72 -23.94 -14.02
N ILE A 469 3.11 -24.16 -12.76
CA ILE A 469 2.23 -24.07 -11.58
C ILE A 469 1.90 -22.62 -11.23
N THR A 470 2.82 -21.68 -11.43
CA THR A 470 2.57 -20.25 -11.14
C THR A 470 1.50 -19.63 -12.06
N ILE A 471 1.37 -20.12 -13.30
CA ILE A 471 0.40 -19.61 -14.30
C ILE A 471 -1.05 -19.62 -13.77
N PRO A 472 -1.64 -20.77 -13.36
CA PRO A 472 -3.00 -20.79 -12.83
C PRO A 472 -3.14 -20.01 -11.53
N MET A 473 -2.10 -19.95 -10.69
CA MET A 473 -2.11 -19.17 -9.45
C MET A 473 -2.23 -17.67 -9.73
N ILE A 474 -1.41 -17.14 -10.64
CA ILE A 474 -1.47 -15.72 -11.06
C ILE A 474 -2.80 -15.39 -11.70
N TRP A 475 -3.30 -16.29 -12.55
CA TRP A 475 -4.57 -16.09 -13.21
C TRP A 475 -5.73 -16.04 -12.20
N ALA A 476 -5.76 -16.91 -11.20
CA ALA A 476 -6.89 -17.02 -10.28
C ALA A 476 -6.85 -16.06 -9.08
N LEU A 477 -5.67 -15.79 -8.51
CA LEU A 477 -5.53 -15.17 -7.19
C LEU A 477 -5.06 -13.71 -7.20
N TYR A 478 -4.30 -13.30 -8.21
CA TYR A 478 -3.62 -12.00 -8.22
C TYR A 478 -4.40 -10.93 -8.99
N PRO A 479 -4.98 -9.93 -8.30
CA PRO A 479 -5.61 -8.78 -8.95
C PRO A 479 -4.63 -7.85 -9.63
N GLU A 480 -5.12 -7.14 -10.65
CA GLU A 480 -4.36 -6.13 -11.39
C GLU A 480 -4.29 -4.82 -10.61
N THR A 481 -3.08 -4.26 -10.49
CA THR A 481 -2.79 -3.04 -9.73
C THR A 481 -2.41 -1.86 -10.64
N ASN A 482 -2.17 -2.11 -11.93
CA ASN A 482 -1.72 -1.11 -12.88
C ASN A 482 -2.69 0.08 -13.01
N GLN A 483 -2.13 1.30 -13.04
CA GLN A 483 -2.83 2.58 -13.21
C GLN A 483 -3.97 2.83 -12.21
N ARG A 484 -3.92 2.22 -11.02
CA ARG A 484 -4.84 2.49 -9.91
C ARG A 484 -4.13 3.32 -8.85
N THR A 485 -4.87 4.22 -8.19
CA THR A 485 -4.35 4.92 -7.02
C THR A 485 -4.18 3.93 -5.86
N LEU A 486 -3.34 4.25 -4.87
CA LEU A 486 -3.11 3.32 -3.75
C LEU A 486 -4.41 3.14 -2.93
N GLU A 487 -5.21 4.18 -2.90
CA GLU A 487 -6.46 4.31 -2.20
C GLU A 487 -7.58 3.51 -2.92
N GLU A 488 -7.57 3.44 -4.25
CA GLU A 488 -8.48 2.57 -5.02
C GLU A 488 -8.21 1.08 -4.81
N ILE A 489 -6.95 0.69 -4.58
CA ILE A 489 -6.60 -0.70 -4.30
C ILE A 489 -7.27 -1.19 -3.00
N ASP A 490 -7.54 -0.29 -2.06
CA ASP A 490 -8.25 -0.66 -0.83
C ASP A 490 -9.69 -1.10 -1.08
N LEU A 491 -10.35 -0.50 -2.08
CA LEU A 491 -11.68 -0.90 -2.53
C LEU A 491 -11.66 -2.27 -3.23
N LEU A 492 -10.61 -2.55 -4.00
CA LEU A 492 -10.46 -3.83 -4.71
C LEU A 492 -10.37 -5.01 -3.74
N PHE A 493 -9.62 -4.83 -2.65
CA PHE A 493 -9.49 -5.83 -1.60
C PHE A 493 -10.65 -5.81 -0.59
N ALA A 494 -11.64 -4.92 -0.76
CA ALA A 494 -12.84 -4.87 0.09
C ALA A 494 -13.79 -6.07 -0.12
N SER A 495 -13.56 -6.84 -1.20
CA SER A 495 -14.34 -8.03 -1.54
C SER A 495 -13.98 -9.23 -0.67
N ASP A 496 -15.00 -9.95 -0.18
CA ASP A 496 -14.86 -11.16 0.64
C ASP A 496 -14.36 -12.38 -0.17
N SER A 497 -14.43 -12.33 -1.50
CA SER A 497 -13.97 -13.43 -2.34
C SER A 497 -12.47 -13.42 -2.57
N ILE A 498 -11.82 -14.57 -2.37
CA ILE A 498 -10.40 -14.80 -2.70
C ILE A 498 -10.12 -14.80 -4.20
N TRP A 499 -11.16 -14.98 -5.03
CA TRP A 499 -11.01 -15.08 -6.47
C TRP A 499 -10.95 -13.72 -7.14
N ASN A 500 -10.00 -13.57 -8.05
CA ASN A 500 -9.75 -12.29 -8.70
C ASN A 500 -10.96 -11.77 -9.51
N TRP A 501 -11.65 -12.62 -10.26
CA TRP A 501 -12.79 -12.19 -11.09
C TRP A 501 -13.95 -11.61 -10.28
N GLU A 502 -14.17 -12.12 -9.06
CA GLU A 502 -15.18 -11.59 -8.14
C GLU A 502 -14.73 -10.30 -7.45
N ALA A 503 -13.45 -10.22 -7.04
CA ALA A 503 -12.88 -8.99 -6.50
C ALA A 503 -12.95 -7.84 -7.51
N GLU A 504 -12.60 -8.11 -8.76
CA GLU A 504 -12.62 -7.13 -9.85
C GLU A 504 -14.05 -6.70 -10.21
N LYS A 505 -15.04 -7.62 -10.15
CA LYS A 505 -16.45 -7.29 -10.35
C LYS A 505 -16.96 -6.36 -9.24
N ASN A 506 -16.63 -6.65 -7.99
CA ASN A 506 -17.02 -5.85 -6.83
C ASN A 506 -16.39 -4.44 -6.90
N PHE A 507 -15.09 -4.37 -7.24
CA PHE A 507 -14.40 -3.10 -7.47
C PHE A 507 -15.10 -2.23 -8.50
N ARG A 508 -15.50 -2.79 -9.66
CA ARG A 508 -16.27 -2.05 -10.66
C ARG A 508 -17.56 -1.50 -10.10
N THR A 509 -18.33 -2.30 -9.36
CA THR A 509 -19.56 -1.85 -8.72
C THR A 509 -19.34 -0.72 -7.72
N LEU A 510 -18.33 -0.82 -6.84
CA LEU A 510 -18.00 0.21 -5.86
C LEU A 510 -17.48 1.49 -6.52
N ARG A 511 -16.62 1.37 -7.53
CA ARG A 511 -16.10 2.51 -8.28
C ARG A 511 -17.21 3.20 -9.06
N ASP A 512 -18.14 2.45 -9.66
CA ASP A 512 -19.27 3.01 -10.39
C ASP A 512 -20.25 3.70 -9.43
N GLN A 513 -20.40 3.22 -8.19
CA GLN A 513 -21.15 3.94 -7.14
C GLN A 513 -20.47 5.27 -6.76
N ILE A 514 -19.16 5.26 -6.51
CA ILE A 514 -18.38 6.46 -6.19
C ILE A 514 -18.39 7.44 -7.37
N THR A 515 -18.24 6.93 -8.60
CA THR A 515 -18.25 7.75 -9.84
C THR A 515 -19.66 8.25 -10.14
N TYR A 516 -20.72 7.52 -9.79
CA TYR A 516 -22.10 7.99 -9.91
C TYR A 516 -22.38 9.10 -8.89
N GLU A 517 -21.90 8.96 -7.65
CA GLU A 517 -21.96 10.01 -6.62
C GLU A 517 -21.16 11.27 -7.01
N HIS A 518 -20.01 11.14 -7.68
CA HIS A 518 -19.18 12.28 -8.13
C HIS A 518 -19.51 12.79 -9.56
N GLY A 519 -20.18 11.97 -10.38
CA GLY A 519 -20.46 12.22 -11.80
C GLY A 519 -21.71 13.07 -12.02
N ASN A 520 -22.72 12.95 -11.16
CA ASN A 520 -23.84 13.89 -11.11
C ASN A 520 -23.42 15.30 -10.67
N ASP A 521 -22.25 15.48 -10.07
CA ASP A 521 -21.73 16.79 -9.69
C ASP A 521 -21.09 17.58 -10.85
N SER A 522 -20.89 17.02 -12.06
CA SER A 522 -20.00 17.68 -13.04
C SER A 522 -20.45 17.87 -14.50
N LYS A 523 -21.37 17.10 -15.11
CA LYS A 523 -21.71 17.35 -16.55
C LYS A 523 -23.15 17.14 -17.02
N ASP A 524 -23.88 16.12 -16.59
CA ASP A 524 -25.18 15.81 -17.21
C ASP A 524 -26.34 16.71 -16.76
N ASP A 525 -26.19 17.38 -15.61
CA ASP A 525 -27.16 18.38 -15.14
C ASP A 525 -26.98 19.75 -15.83
N ILE A 526 -25.88 19.98 -16.55
CA ILE A 526 -25.60 21.27 -17.21
C ILE A 526 -26.20 21.32 -18.63
N GLU A 527 -26.23 20.21 -19.38
CA GLU A 527 -26.81 20.17 -20.73
C GLU A 527 -28.32 19.89 -20.75
N SER A 528 -28.86 19.18 -19.76
CA SER A 528 -30.30 18.87 -19.69
C SER A 528 -31.15 20.08 -19.26
N VAL A 529 -30.55 21.03 -18.54
CA VAL A 529 -31.18 22.29 -18.11
C VAL A 529 -31.25 23.34 -19.23
N SER A 530 -30.31 23.33 -20.19
CA SER A 530 -30.31 24.32 -21.30
C SER A 530 -31.36 24.05 -22.38
N LYS A 531 -31.87 22.81 -22.48
CA LYS A 531 -32.78 22.36 -23.55
C LYS A 531 -34.26 22.26 -23.17
N ARG A 532 -34.66 22.39 -21.90
CA ARG A 532 -36.09 22.38 -21.54
C ARG A 532 -36.68 23.80 -21.54
N LYS A 533 -37.04 24.27 -22.75
CA LYS A 533 -37.96 25.39 -22.92
C LYS A 533 -39.32 25.05 -22.30
N GLY A 534 -39.77 25.93 -21.41
CA GLY A 534 -41.17 26.29 -21.15
C GLY A 534 -42.20 25.17 -21.13
N SER A 535 -42.56 24.71 -19.93
CA SER A 535 -43.92 24.23 -19.68
C SER A 535 -44.48 25.01 -18.50
N VAL A 536 -45.36 25.95 -18.84
CA VAL A 536 -46.23 26.65 -17.90
C VAL A 536 -47.26 25.62 -17.42
N VAL A 537 -47.15 25.17 -16.18
CA VAL A 537 -48.27 24.50 -15.52
C VAL A 537 -49.05 25.55 -14.75
N ARG A 538 -50.12 26.02 -15.38
CA ARG A 538 -51.21 26.77 -14.75
C ARG A 538 -51.88 25.91 -13.68
N GLY A 539 -52.22 26.55 -12.57
CA GLY A 539 -53.43 26.25 -11.80
C GLY A 539 -53.38 25.00 -10.93
N MET A 540 -52.86 25.17 -9.71
CA MET A 540 -53.50 24.56 -8.55
C MET A 540 -53.38 25.54 -7.38
N SER A 541 -54.46 26.28 -7.16
CA SER A 541 -54.67 27.00 -5.91
C SER A 541 -54.87 25.94 -4.83
N LEU A 542 -53.82 25.67 -4.05
CA LEU A 542 -54.01 25.06 -2.75
C LEU A 542 -54.55 26.15 -1.84
N HIS A 543 -55.89 26.18 -1.70
CA HIS A 543 -56.52 26.74 -0.52
C HIS A 543 -55.89 26.05 0.69
N VAL A 544 -55.06 26.78 1.42
CA VAL A 544 -54.63 26.39 2.75
C VAL A 544 -55.85 26.63 3.63
N GLU A 545 -56.73 25.63 3.71
CA GLU A 545 -57.57 25.51 4.89
C GLU A 545 -56.63 25.34 6.08
N ASP A 546 -56.89 26.12 7.12
CA ASP A 546 -56.17 26.22 8.37
C ASP A 546 -56.31 24.89 9.13
N ASN A 547 -55.68 23.83 8.62
CA ASN A 547 -55.82 22.49 9.16
C ASN A 547 -54.89 22.34 10.36
N LYS A 548 -55.47 22.49 11.56
CA LYS A 548 -54.83 22.32 12.86
C LYS A 548 -54.20 20.92 13.05
N GLU A 549 -54.45 19.96 12.16
CA GLU A 549 -53.82 18.62 12.22
C GLU A 549 -52.34 18.59 11.82
N ILE A 550 -51.81 19.61 11.12
CA ILE A 550 -50.45 19.54 10.55
C ILE A 550 -49.42 20.31 11.39
N HIS A 551 -49.84 20.93 12.50
CA HIS A 551 -48.95 21.63 13.43
C HIS A 551 -49.04 21.05 14.85
N GLY A 552 -47.97 20.37 15.26
CA GLY A 552 -47.68 20.08 16.67
C GLY A 552 -48.36 18.83 17.25
N PHE A 553 -47.52 17.97 17.84
CA PHE A 553 -47.86 16.92 18.82
C PHE A 553 -48.71 15.71 18.40
N GLU A 554 -49.43 15.70 17.27
CA GLU A 554 -50.23 14.55 16.81
C GLU A 554 -49.82 13.97 15.43
N GLY A 555 -48.52 14.02 15.11
CA GLY A 555 -48.00 13.37 13.90
C GLY A 555 -48.22 11.84 13.90
N PRO A 556 -48.25 11.17 12.72
CA PRO A 556 -48.52 9.74 12.60
C PRO A 556 -47.43 8.83 13.19
N THR A 557 -46.40 9.41 13.81
CA THR A 557 -45.27 8.71 14.42
C THR A 557 -45.53 8.54 15.91
N HIS A 558 -46.02 7.36 16.31
CA HIS A 558 -46.13 7.03 17.73
C HIS A 558 -44.73 6.89 18.35
N ILE A 559 -44.35 7.82 19.22
CA ILE A 559 -43.13 7.71 20.01
C ILE A 559 -43.40 6.73 21.15
N VAL A 560 -42.69 5.60 21.15
CA VAL A 560 -42.76 4.62 22.25
C VAL A 560 -42.08 5.24 23.47
N GLY A 561 -42.78 5.29 24.61
CA GLY A 561 -42.20 5.76 25.86
C GLY A 561 -40.96 4.96 26.26
N GLY A 562 -40.00 5.60 26.94
CA GLY A 562 -38.74 4.97 27.36
C GLY A 562 -38.99 3.71 28.19
N ARG A 563 -38.24 2.63 27.91
CA ARG A 563 -38.27 1.38 28.69
C ARG A 563 -37.81 1.65 30.14
N LYS A 564 -38.32 0.91 31.12
CA LYS A 564 -37.84 0.99 32.51
C LYS A 564 -36.59 0.14 32.67
N TYR A 565 -35.51 0.73 33.17
CA TYR A 565 -34.25 0.05 33.48
C TYR A 565 -33.93 0.23 34.96
N PRO A 566 -33.20 -0.69 35.60
CA PRO A 566 -32.95 -0.66 37.05
C PRO A 566 -32.37 0.66 37.58
N MET A 567 -31.52 1.34 36.81
CA MET A 567 -30.90 2.62 37.22
C MET A 567 -31.75 3.86 36.88
N ARG A 568 -32.81 3.72 36.08
CA ARG A 568 -33.56 4.87 35.55
C ARG A 568 -34.17 5.72 36.68
N ASP A 569 -34.84 5.06 37.63
CA ASP A 569 -35.52 5.75 38.72
C ASP A 569 -34.51 6.44 39.67
N ILE A 570 -33.35 5.82 39.90
CA ILE A 570 -32.27 6.40 40.72
C ILE A 570 -31.65 7.62 40.04
N ILE A 571 -31.38 7.55 38.73
CA ILE A 571 -30.82 8.67 37.96
C ILE A 571 -31.83 9.82 37.92
N GLN A 572 -33.11 9.52 37.72
CA GLN A 572 -34.17 10.53 37.76
C GLN A 572 -34.23 11.22 39.14
N GLN A 573 -34.32 10.45 40.23
CA GLN A 573 -34.36 10.99 41.59
C GLN A 573 -33.11 11.82 41.89
N SER A 574 -31.94 11.36 41.45
CA SER A 574 -30.68 12.08 41.64
C SER A 574 -30.68 13.41 40.87
N ALA A 575 -31.14 13.43 39.62
CA ALA A 575 -31.25 14.64 38.82
C ALA A 575 -32.25 15.64 39.42
N GLU A 576 -33.40 15.16 39.89
CA GLU A 576 -34.40 16.00 40.55
C GLU A 576 -33.86 16.57 41.88
N ALA A 577 -33.12 15.77 42.66
CA ALA A 577 -32.49 16.21 43.91
C ALA A 577 -31.43 17.31 43.72
N ILE A 578 -30.72 17.32 42.59
CA ILE A 578 -29.77 18.39 42.23
C ILE A 578 -30.43 19.54 41.45
N GLY A 579 -31.77 19.58 41.38
CA GLY A 579 -32.54 20.68 40.79
C GLY A 579 -32.77 20.57 39.28
N HIS A 580 -32.42 19.46 38.63
CA HIS A 580 -32.69 19.23 37.22
C HIS A 580 -33.99 18.45 37.04
N ARG A 581 -35.00 19.12 36.44
CA ARG A 581 -36.29 18.50 36.14
C ARG A 581 -36.12 17.39 35.10
N TYR A 582 -36.70 16.21 35.36
CA TYR A 582 -36.81 15.17 34.36
C TYR A 582 -37.89 15.52 33.32
N SER A 583 -37.53 15.42 32.05
CA SER A 583 -38.46 15.47 30.92
C SER A 583 -38.53 14.09 30.25
N PRO A 584 -39.73 13.49 30.15
CA PRO A 584 -39.90 12.22 29.48
C PRO A 584 -39.76 12.30 27.94
N ILE A 585 -39.72 13.52 27.37
CA ILE A 585 -39.62 13.76 25.93
C ILE A 585 -38.63 14.91 25.70
N ALA A 586 -37.54 14.66 24.97
CA ALA A 586 -36.48 15.66 24.73
C ALA A 586 -36.99 16.92 24.01
N ALA A 587 -38.06 16.76 23.23
CA ALA A 587 -38.71 17.84 22.49
C ALA A 587 -39.81 18.58 23.29
N LYS A 588 -40.08 18.21 24.55
CA LYS A 588 -41.15 18.80 25.38
C LYS A 588 -40.56 19.43 26.64
N GLY A 589 -40.79 20.73 26.83
CA GLY A 589 -40.35 21.48 28.02
C GLY A 589 -39.23 22.48 27.72
N GLY A 590 -38.62 23.03 28.79
CA GLY A 590 -37.47 23.92 28.67
C GLY A 590 -36.18 23.16 28.31
N PRO A 591 -35.13 23.86 27.84
CA PRO A 591 -33.88 23.24 27.39
C PRO A 591 -33.05 22.64 28.53
N ILE A 592 -33.39 22.93 29.79
CA ILE A 592 -32.65 22.51 30.98
C ILE A 592 -33.42 21.38 31.67
N GLY A 593 -32.78 20.22 31.80
CA GLY A 593 -33.34 19.06 32.49
C GLY A 593 -32.64 17.76 32.13
N LEU A 594 -33.11 16.67 32.75
CA LEU A 594 -32.71 15.31 32.40
C LEU A 594 -33.68 14.74 31.37
N VAL A 595 -33.18 14.08 30.33
CA VAL A 595 -34.02 13.32 29.40
C VAL A 595 -33.41 11.96 29.09
N ASP A 596 -34.28 10.96 28.91
CA ASP A 596 -33.86 9.64 28.46
C ASP A 596 -33.70 9.61 26.95
N PHE A 597 -32.52 9.20 26.48
CA PHE A 597 -32.29 8.86 25.09
C PHE A 597 -32.09 7.35 24.95
N VAL A 598 -33.05 6.65 24.35
CA VAL A 598 -32.97 5.19 24.15
C VAL A 598 -32.54 4.90 22.71
N GLN A 599 -31.39 4.24 22.55
CA GLN A 599 -30.94 3.70 21.28
C GLN A 599 -31.00 2.17 21.32
N CYS A 600 -31.68 1.57 20.35
CA CYS A 600 -31.51 0.15 20.05
C CYS A 600 -30.36 0.02 19.05
N LEU A 601 -29.24 -0.54 19.49
CA LEU A 601 -28.07 -0.81 18.67
C LEU A 601 -27.98 -2.33 18.50
N GLU A 602 -28.03 -2.81 17.26
CA GLU A 602 -27.53 -4.14 16.95
C GLU A 602 -26.02 -4.03 16.85
N ALA A 603 -25.32 -4.53 17.87
CA ALA A 603 -23.87 -4.67 17.80
C ALA A 603 -23.58 -6.00 17.12
N SER A 604 -23.34 -5.96 15.81
CA SER A 604 -22.86 -7.13 15.08
C SER A 604 -21.34 -7.28 15.30
N SER A 605 -20.82 -8.50 15.24
CA SER A 605 -19.38 -8.78 15.45
C SER A 605 -18.46 -8.11 14.42
N ASP A 606 -19.03 -7.58 13.33
CA ASP A 606 -18.39 -6.79 12.28
C ASP A 606 -18.51 -5.27 12.49
N GLY A 607 -18.95 -4.80 13.66
CA GLY A 607 -18.90 -3.38 14.05
C GLY A 607 -19.93 -2.48 13.36
N LYS A 608 -20.94 -3.04 12.70
CA LYS A 608 -22.07 -2.26 12.19
C LYS A 608 -23.05 -2.00 13.33
N ALA A 609 -23.53 -0.77 13.39
CA ALA A 609 -24.67 -0.39 14.22
C ALA A 609 -25.80 0.07 13.32
N THR A 610 -26.81 -0.77 13.12
CA THR A 610 -28.02 -0.41 12.38
C THR A 610 -28.88 0.49 13.28
N ARG A 611 -28.95 1.79 12.97
CA ARG A 611 -29.76 2.77 13.72
C ARG A 611 -31.19 2.74 13.16
N GLN A 612 -32.16 2.34 13.97
CA GLN A 612 -33.57 2.30 13.55
C GLN A 612 -34.16 3.72 13.48
N HIS A 613 -34.72 4.11 12.33
CA HIS A 613 -35.61 5.27 12.22
C HIS A 613 -37.05 4.77 12.06
N SER A 614 -37.95 5.21 12.94
CA SER A 614 -39.37 4.83 12.96
C SER A 614 -40.25 5.70 12.04
N ALA A 615 -39.69 6.28 10.98
CA ALA A 615 -40.42 7.19 10.12
C ALA A 615 -41.10 6.44 8.96
N LYS A 616 -42.31 6.88 8.61
CA LYS A 616 -43.01 6.48 7.38
C LYS A 616 -42.13 6.90 6.20
N VAL A 617 -41.90 6.02 5.23
CA VAL A 617 -41.21 6.40 3.99
C VAL A 617 -42.16 7.34 3.25
N TYR A 618 -41.81 8.63 3.21
CA TYR A 618 -42.55 9.63 2.44
C TYR A 618 -42.29 9.39 0.96
N ASP A 619 -43.31 9.60 0.12
CA ASP A 619 -43.13 9.62 -1.32
C ASP A 619 -42.35 10.88 -1.70
N LEU A 620 -41.06 10.69 -1.99
CA LEU A 620 -40.13 11.75 -2.39
C LEU A 620 -40.06 11.91 -3.91
N SER A 621 -40.98 11.33 -4.68
CA SER A 621 -40.99 11.43 -6.15
C SER A 621 -41.04 12.87 -6.68
N ASN A 622 -41.54 13.82 -5.88
CA ASN A 622 -41.60 15.25 -6.19
C ASN A 622 -40.51 16.07 -5.46
N VAL A 623 -39.51 15.42 -4.86
CA VAL A 623 -38.41 16.08 -4.14
C VAL A 623 -37.12 15.83 -4.89
N GLU A 624 -36.50 16.90 -5.37
CA GLU A 624 -35.16 16.86 -5.93
C GLU A 624 -34.14 17.02 -4.80
N LEU A 625 -33.24 16.04 -4.65
CA LEU A 625 -32.27 15.98 -3.58
C LEU A 625 -30.87 16.26 -4.13
N PHE A 626 -30.25 17.32 -3.64
CA PHE A 626 -28.86 17.66 -3.93
C PHE A 626 -27.97 17.20 -2.76
N CYS A 627 -27.25 16.10 -2.95
CA CYS A 627 -26.17 15.67 -2.04
C CYS A 627 -24.88 16.40 -2.39
N GLY A 628 -23.89 16.42 -1.49
CA GLY A 628 -22.58 17.02 -1.81
C GLY A 628 -22.60 18.53 -2.09
N ALA A 629 -23.71 19.22 -1.80
CA ALA A 629 -23.93 20.63 -2.14
C ALA A 629 -23.78 21.56 -0.91
N PRO A 630 -22.54 21.86 -0.44
CA PRO A 630 -22.34 22.75 0.69
C PRO A 630 -22.78 24.17 0.32
N VAL A 631 -23.77 24.67 1.08
CA VAL A 631 -24.27 26.03 0.97
C VAL A 631 -23.27 27.00 1.60
N ALA A 632 -22.83 27.99 0.82
CA ALA A 632 -21.98 29.09 1.26
C ALA A 632 -22.76 30.14 2.05
N ARG A 633 -23.94 30.53 1.53
CA ARG A 633 -24.84 31.51 2.15
C ARG A 633 -26.26 31.41 1.61
N VAL A 634 -27.20 31.93 2.39
CA VAL A 634 -28.58 32.25 1.98
C VAL A 634 -28.57 33.62 1.30
N LEU A 635 -29.29 33.73 0.18
CA LEU A 635 -29.40 34.98 -0.57
C LEU A 635 -30.62 35.76 -0.10
N LEU A 636 -30.42 37.04 0.19
CA LEU A 636 -31.47 37.98 0.58
C LEU A 636 -31.71 38.99 -0.54
N ASP A 637 -32.96 39.39 -0.74
CA ASP A 637 -33.29 40.57 -1.54
C ASP A 637 -33.15 41.88 -0.74
N ASN A 638 -33.47 43.00 -1.38
CA ASN A 638 -33.42 44.33 -0.76
C ASN A 638 -34.42 44.49 0.40
N GLU A 639 -35.47 43.67 0.46
CA GLU A 639 -36.45 43.63 1.55
C GLU A 639 -36.06 42.63 2.64
N LYS A 640 -34.84 42.06 2.57
CA LYS A 640 -34.30 41.07 3.50
C LYS A 640 -35.06 39.75 3.51
N ARG A 641 -35.74 39.40 2.41
CA ARG A 641 -36.42 38.10 2.23
C ARG A 641 -35.45 37.09 1.62
N ALA A 642 -35.48 35.85 2.12
CA ALA A 642 -34.68 34.76 1.55
C ALA A 642 -35.20 34.38 0.16
N THR A 643 -34.35 34.51 -0.85
CA THR A 643 -34.69 34.25 -2.26
C THR A 643 -34.02 33.01 -2.81
N GLY A 644 -33.09 32.41 -2.07
CA GLY A 644 -32.34 31.25 -2.53
C GLY A 644 -31.11 30.96 -1.69
N VAL A 645 -30.26 30.09 -2.21
CA VAL A 645 -28.98 29.71 -1.61
C VAL A 645 -27.88 29.73 -2.67
N GLU A 646 -26.67 30.06 -2.24
CA GLU A 646 -25.46 29.97 -3.05
C GLU A 646 -24.58 28.85 -2.49
N PHE A 647 -24.12 27.95 -3.35
CA PHE A 647 -23.19 26.88 -3.01
C PHE A 647 -21.74 27.38 -3.00
N LEU A 648 -20.85 26.69 -2.27
CA LEU A 648 -19.42 27.08 -2.15
C LEU A 648 -18.68 27.18 -3.50
N TYR A 649 -19.14 26.43 -4.51
CA TYR A 649 -18.61 26.46 -5.88
C TYR A 649 -19.31 27.50 -6.78
N GLY A 650 -20.11 28.40 -6.22
CA GLY A 650 -20.67 29.58 -6.89
C GLY A 650 -22.00 29.38 -7.62
N ILE A 651 -22.60 28.19 -7.56
CA ILE A 651 -23.94 27.93 -8.13
C ILE A 651 -25.01 28.52 -7.21
N VAL A 652 -26.01 29.16 -7.81
CA VAL A 652 -27.14 29.79 -7.10
C VAL A 652 -28.44 29.07 -7.43
N LEU A 653 -29.13 28.58 -6.39
CA LEU A 653 -30.50 28.08 -6.51
C LEU A 653 -31.47 29.11 -5.94
N LYS A 654 -32.47 29.51 -6.73
CA LYS A 654 -33.52 30.43 -6.30
C LYS A 654 -34.78 29.69 -5.92
N SER A 655 -35.44 30.12 -4.86
CA SER A 655 -36.76 29.62 -4.47
C SER A 655 -37.85 30.57 -4.96
N SER A 656 -38.95 30.00 -5.47
CA SER A 656 -40.15 30.74 -5.88
C SER A 656 -41.13 31.00 -4.74
N LYS A 657 -40.98 30.31 -3.60
CA LYS A 657 -41.88 30.42 -2.44
C LYS A 657 -41.10 30.72 -1.17
N GLU A 658 -40.35 29.74 -0.67
CA GLU A 658 -39.68 29.81 0.62
C GLU A 658 -38.36 29.03 0.62
N VAL A 659 -37.44 29.42 1.50
CA VAL A 659 -36.20 28.70 1.77
C VAL A 659 -36.28 28.17 3.20
N ILE A 660 -36.36 26.86 3.35
CA ILE A 660 -36.40 26.20 4.66
C ILE A 660 -34.98 25.79 5.03
N LEU A 661 -34.45 26.34 6.12
CA LEU A 661 -33.10 26.06 6.59
C LEU A 661 -33.11 25.08 7.77
N SER A 662 -32.45 23.93 7.63
CA SER A 662 -32.34 22.92 8.69
C SER A 662 -30.97 22.21 8.65
N CYS A 663 -29.93 22.89 9.14
CA CYS A 663 -28.55 22.37 9.18
C CYS A 663 -28.10 21.90 10.57
N GLY A 664 -29.02 21.83 11.54
CA GLY A 664 -28.71 21.46 12.93
C GLY A 664 -28.23 22.63 13.79
N THR A 665 -27.98 22.34 15.07
CA THR A 665 -27.73 23.36 16.12
C THR A 665 -26.47 24.21 15.88
N GLN A 666 -25.44 23.65 15.24
CA GLN A 666 -24.18 24.36 14.98
C GLN A 666 -24.11 24.98 13.58
N ARG A 667 -24.52 24.26 12.53
CA ARG A 667 -24.35 24.74 11.16
C ARG A 667 -25.42 25.74 10.73
N THR A 668 -26.64 25.69 11.29
CA THR A 668 -27.66 26.72 11.02
C THR A 668 -27.19 28.12 11.44
N PRO A 669 -26.76 28.38 12.70
CA PRO A 669 -26.29 29.72 13.07
C PRO A 669 -25.02 30.13 12.32
N GLN A 670 -24.12 29.18 12.04
CA GLN A 670 -22.93 29.45 11.21
C GLN A 670 -23.32 29.96 9.81
N LEU A 671 -24.22 29.25 9.13
CA LEU A 671 -24.64 29.63 7.78
C LEU A 671 -25.40 30.95 7.78
N LEU A 672 -26.26 31.21 8.78
CA LEU A 672 -26.93 32.49 8.94
C LEU A 672 -25.90 33.63 9.10
N MET A 673 -24.88 33.46 9.94
CA MET A 673 -23.83 34.48 10.11
C MET A 673 -23.04 34.70 8.82
N LEU A 674 -22.68 33.64 8.09
CA LEU A 674 -22.04 33.75 6.75
C LEU A 674 -22.95 34.44 5.71
N SER A 675 -24.26 34.39 5.92
CA SER A 675 -25.27 35.08 5.11
C SER A 675 -25.54 36.51 5.57
N GLY A 676 -24.79 37.03 6.56
CA GLY A 676 -24.96 38.37 7.12
C GLY A 676 -26.12 38.49 8.11
N ILE A 677 -26.61 37.37 8.67
CA ILE A 677 -27.70 37.30 9.65
C ILE A 677 -27.14 36.77 10.98
N GLY A 678 -26.95 37.64 11.96
CA GLY A 678 -26.38 37.26 13.26
C GLY A 678 -25.95 38.44 14.12
N PRO A 679 -25.21 38.21 15.21
CA PRO A 679 -24.77 39.29 16.09
C PRO A 679 -23.82 40.25 15.36
N ALA A 680 -24.19 41.52 15.23
CA ALA A 680 -23.41 42.50 14.46
C ALA A 680 -21.95 42.64 14.94
N SER A 681 -21.70 42.53 16.25
CA SER A 681 -20.37 42.61 16.85
C SER A 681 -19.44 41.47 16.40
N GLU A 682 -19.95 40.24 16.35
CA GLU A 682 -19.16 39.07 15.95
C GLU A 682 -18.95 39.05 14.43
N MET A 683 -19.99 39.37 13.64
CA MET A 683 -19.87 39.42 12.18
C MET A 683 -18.89 40.52 11.73
N SER A 684 -18.91 41.69 12.38
CA SER A 684 -17.95 42.77 12.10
C SER A 684 -16.52 42.37 12.43
N ARG A 685 -16.29 41.64 13.54
CA ARG A 685 -14.97 41.10 13.91
C ARG A 685 -14.41 40.17 12.83
N GLN A 686 -15.29 39.39 12.19
CA GLN A 686 -14.94 38.46 11.11
C GLN A 686 -14.99 39.09 9.71
N LYS A 687 -15.20 40.41 9.61
CA LYS A 687 -15.34 41.16 8.34
C LYS A 687 -16.47 40.64 7.44
N ILE A 688 -17.55 40.13 8.05
CA ILE A 688 -18.75 39.71 7.34
C ILE A 688 -19.73 40.90 7.30
N PRO A 689 -20.26 41.28 6.12
CA PRO A 689 -21.26 42.33 6.03
C PRO A 689 -22.53 41.99 6.83
N VAL A 690 -22.95 42.90 7.71
CA VAL A 690 -24.17 42.76 8.50
C VAL A 690 -25.38 43.17 7.65
N LEU A 691 -26.23 42.21 7.28
CA LEU A 691 -27.49 42.46 6.58
C LEU A 691 -28.67 42.54 7.56
N VAL A 692 -28.65 41.66 8.57
CA VAL A 692 -29.65 41.58 9.64
C VAL A 692 -28.93 41.37 10.96
N ASP A 693 -29.07 42.34 11.88
CA ASP A 693 -28.57 42.16 13.24
C ASP A 693 -29.54 41.28 14.03
N ALA A 694 -29.08 40.07 14.34
CA ALA A 694 -29.85 39.03 15.02
C ALA A 694 -29.01 38.48 16.19
N PRO A 695 -28.99 39.18 17.34
CA PRO A 695 -28.06 38.87 18.44
C PRO A 695 -28.29 37.49 19.07
N ALA A 696 -29.48 36.89 18.90
CA ALA A 696 -29.78 35.56 19.43
C ALA A 696 -29.14 34.41 18.63
N VAL A 697 -28.69 34.65 17.40
CA VAL A 697 -28.10 33.59 16.54
C VAL A 697 -26.80 33.09 17.18
N GLY A 698 -26.79 31.80 17.55
CA GLY A 698 -25.63 31.13 18.13
C GLY A 698 -25.41 31.31 19.64
N GLN A 699 -26.26 32.07 20.34
CA GLN A 699 -26.05 32.40 21.77
C GLN A 699 -26.59 31.35 22.78
N ASN A 700 -27.37 30.37 22.31
CA ASN A 700 -28.05 29.38 23.18
C ASN A 700 -27.47 27.97 23.01
N LEU A 701 -26.17 27.84 22.75
CA LEU A 701 -25.49 26.56 22.74
C LEU A 701 -25.19 26.14 24.19
N PHE A 702 -25.67 24.96 24.58
CA PHE A 702 -25.43 24.38 25.90
C PHE A 702 -24.68 23.06 25.73
N ASP A 703 -23.69 22.84 26.57
CA ASP A 703 -23.04 21.53 26.67
C ASP A 703 -24.01 20.52 27.29
N HIS A 704 -24.16 19.36 26.65
CA HIS A 704 -24.96 18.28 27.17
C HIS A 704 -24.06 17.26 27.88
N SER A 705 -24.18 17.18 29.21
CA SER A 705 -23.57 16.07 29.95
C SER A 705 -24.38 14.79 29.70
N ALA A 706 -23.75 13.78 29.11
CA ALA A 706 -24.38 12.50 28.81
C ALA A 706 -23.86 11.40 29.72
N PHE A 707 -24.77 10.60 30.29
CA PHE A 707 -24.45 9.37 30.99
C PHE A 707 -24.97 8.18 30.18
N THR A 708 -24.06 7.36 29.66
CA THR A 708 -24.41 6.20 28.83
C THR A 708 -24.40 4.93 29.68
N SER A 709 -25.53 4.22 29.72
CA SER A 709 -25.64 2.90 30.33
C SER A 709 -25.84 1.83 29.27
N HIS A 710 -25.03 0.78 29.31
CA HIS A 710 -25.15 -0.37 28.41
C HIS A 710 -25.80 -1.55 29.12
N TYR A 711 -26.87 -2.09 28.54
CA TYR A 711 -27.56 -3.27 29.07
C TYR A 711 -27.58 -4.38 28.00
N LYS A 712 -27.18 -5.60 28.38
CA LYS A 712 -27.33 -6.77 27.53
C LYS A 712 -28.75 -7.31 27.67
N LEU A 713 -29.47 -7.44 26.55
CA LEU A 713 -30.78 -8.09 26.54
C LEU A 713 -30.63 -9.57 26.89
N LYS A 714 -31.51 -10.09 27.76
CA LYS A 714 -31.56 -11.53 28.07
C LYS A 714 -31.94 -12.38 26.85
N ASP A 715 -32.77 -11.82 25.97
CA ASP A 715 -33.19 -12.43 24.71
C ASP A 715 -33.04 -11.40 23.60
N SER A 716 -32.00 -11.54 22.78
CA SER A 716 -31.71 -10.62 21.68
C SER A 716 -32.80 -10.64 20.60
N SER A 717 -33.54 -11.75 20.45
CA SER A 717 -34.62 -11.90 19.46
C SER A 717 -35.87 -11.07 19.78
N LYS A 718 -36.01 -10.62 21.03
CA LYS A 718 -37.13 -9.77 21.49
C LYS A 718 -36.79 -8.28 21.51
N GLY A 719 -35.53 -7.92 21.24
CA GLY A 719 -35.08 -6.53 21.21
C GLY A 719 -35.60 -5.72 20.02
N TYR A 720 -36.09 -6.41 18.98
CA TYR A 720 -36.49 -5.81 17.72
C TYR A 720 -37.87 -5.15 17.79
N SER A 721 -37.93 -3.87 17.42
CA SER A 721 -39.12 -3.30 16.79
C SER A 721 -39.31 -4.05 15.46
N LYS A 722 -40.30 -4.96 15.37
CA LYS A 722 -40.73 -5.42 14.04
C LYS A 722 -41.19 -4.20 13.25
N PRO A 723 -40.92 -4.13 11.92
CA PRO A 723 -41.50 -3.09 11.08
C PRO A 723 -42.99 -2.99 11.35
N PHE A 724 -43.51 -1.78 11.52
CA PHE A 724 -44.94 -1.56 11.72
C PHE A 724 -45.70 -2.00 10.46
N SER A 725 -46.14 -3.25 10.44
CA SER A 725 -47.04 -3.78 9.41
C SER A 725 -48.48 -3.51 9.83
N GLY A 726 -48.84 -2.24 10.04
CA GLY A 726 -50.23 -1.74 10.06
C GLY A 726 -51.28 -2.34 11.00
N GLY A 727 -51.03 -3.40 11.78
CA GLY A 727 -52.15 -4.18 12.33
C GLY A 727 -51.92 -5.05 13.57
N LYS A 728 -50.73 -5.06 14.20
CA LYS A 728 -50.53 -5.83 15.44
C LYS A 728 -49.72 -5.06 16.47
N ARG A 729 -50.35 -4.79 17.63
CA ARG A 729 -49.66 -4.37 18.86
C ARG A 729 -48.69 -5.48 19.27
N ALA A 730 -47.42 -5.15 19.46
CA ALA A 730 -46.47 -6.07 20.07
C ALA A 730 -46.79 -6.18 21.57
N ASN A 731 -47.12 -7.37 22.04
CA ASN A 731 -47.23 -7.63 23.48
C ASN A 731 -45.85 -7.45 24.12
N HIS A 732 -45.79 -6.55 25.09
CA HIS A 732 -44.58 -6.13 25.79
C HIS A 732 -43.95 -7.29 26.58
N GLY A 733 -42.61 -7.38 26.50
CA GLY A 733 -41.75 -8.18 27.36
C GLY A 733 -40.54 -7.37 27.76
#